data_AF-W0DCI3-F1
#
_entry.id   AF-W0DCI3-F1
#
_cell.length_a   1.000
_cell.length_b   1.000
_cell.length_c   1.000
_cell.angle_alpha   90.00
_cell.angle_beta   90.00
_cell.angle_gamma   90.00
#
_symmetry.space_group_name_H-M   'P 1'
#
loop_
_entity.id
_entity.type
_entity.pdbx_description
1 polymer ?
#
loop_
_entity_poly.entity_id
_entity_poly.type
_entity_poly.pdbx_seq_one_letter_code
_entity_poly.pdbx_strand_id
1 'polypeptide(L)'
;MMFIIGLLLFVSSLLAQELKCVLLYYHHKPLPDDVLYAYDWVVLDADNPYMEVLKEKSFYQKKRAKLIGYMSVGEIETYRDYYKDLKKYSIGRNPMWKSLVADVRNKEYRKFLLEVVAKRIADRGFDGFLLDTLDSYQLSARKEEWKDFQDALVDFVKELRKRYSNKLIVLNRGFEFIDRVKEDINGVLVESLFSGLDAKKRYRAISEEEKKWLLDQLSRIKSYGIPVIVVDYADPRDKKKAKELVGKIAELGFIPYVADRELSRVGYSLCSLIPRKVAILYSSKENPVAQYEPTHRLTSMVLEYLGFVPEMFDIEEELPEIYPELGYAGVMVGFLGKLDEKLTDWLIKAKEEGLKLFFLNSLPYNEKFYRAFGIRVERNRERSINPFRLIRPKENGGFEAPIKVSYTDTLLIAEKGTPMVEVENSLGQKHHPFALFDWGGYAVNESLLNSEELWSFDPFEVFKKVFGTTLLIPDLTTQNGGRILTAHIDGDAFFGDAEFDPSKTLGEVIREEIIKRYPIPHTVSIVVGEVSKDGLYPDRSERLINVTKSIFSIEWVEPASHSFSHPYDWQPKYRKRELPYGYNLPIKGYNLNWDSEIRGSVEWINREVLKDLGKKVRVFLWTGECNPNREQLRQTYQLGLFNVNGGLTTITQQEPFLKNIGPSGVNYGPYFQVYAPVQNENIYTNLWTGPFWGFLNVIQTFELTENPRRLKPISIYYHFYSGQKLASLNALKRVYEWALSKEVSPMFLSEYSRWVLDFRQTAIMRWEEGFRVKNAGGLRTLRYPKEWGYPDAEKGKGVVGYREGKDGYNYLFLDGSGDYYLVFSSQKPKFALLYSNGYVESFERKGKEYRLRLSSYLPLEVRLETSCKVFINGKAYNPGVVEFKGGKHADIKAVCTD
;
A
#
# COMPACT_ATOMS: atom_id res chain seq x y z
N MET A 1 32.10 3.03 38.78
CA MET A 1 31.60 3.12 37.39
C MET A 1 31.75 1.78 36.65
N MET A 2 31.29 0.66 37.25
CA MET A 2 31.24 -0.67 36.62
C MET A 2 29.97 -1.46 37.01
N PHE A 3 28.99 -0.82 37.65
CA PHE A 3 27.76 -1.45 38.15
C PHE A 3 26.48 -1.00 37.42
N ILE A 4 26.59 -0.17 36.39
CA ILE A 4 25.43 0.39 35.64
C ILE A 4 25.26 -0.27 34.25
N ILE A 5 26.25 -1.03 33.76
CA ILE A 5 26.18 -1.69 32.44
C ILE A 5 25.46 -3.05 32.51
N GLY A 6 25.36 -3.67 33.70
CA GLY A 6 24.66 -4.95 33.89
C GLY A 6 23.12 -4.86 33.92
N LEU A 7 22.55 -3.67 34.16
CA LEU A 7 21.09 -3.49 34.23
C LEU A 7 20.46 -3.08 32.88
N LEU A 8 21.28 -2.69 31.90
CA LEU A 8 20.84 -2.35 30.54
C LEU A 8 20.69 -3.57 29.61
N LEU A 9 21.12 -4.76 30.05
CA LEU A 9 20.96 -6.02 29.30
C LEU A 9 19.78 -6.88 29.78
N PHE A 10 19.05 -6.47 30.83
CA PHE A 10 17.93 -7.23 31.39
C PHE A 10 16.55 -6.55 31.30
N VAL A 11 16.45 -5.38 30.64
CA VAL A 11 15.16 -4.70 30.34
C VAL A 11 14.89 -4.64 28.82
N SER A 12 15.72 -5.32 28.01
CA SER A 12 15.42 -5.62 26.61
C SER A 12 14.77 -7.00 26.45
N SER A 13 14.01 -7.49 27.44
CA SER A 13 12.82 -8.29 27.14
C SER A 13 11.73 -7.35 26.62
N LEU A 14 12.05 -6.64 25.54
CA LEU A 14 11.07 -6.17 24.58
C LEU A 14 10.21 -7.38 24.29
N LEU A 15 8.93 -7.34 24.68
CA LEU A 15 7.89 -8.29 24.32
C LEU A 15 8.17 -8.81 22.92
N ALA A 16 8.82 -9.98 22.83
CA ALA A 16 9.03 -10.63 21.55
C ALA A 16 7.62 -10.91 21.05
N GLN A 17 7.27 -10.34 19.90
CA GLN A 17 5.97 -10.54 19.31
C GLN A 17 5.77 -12.05 19.16
N GLU A 18 4.75 -12.58 19.83
CA GLU A 18 4.49 -14.01 19.81
C GLU A 18 4.20 -14.41 18.36
N LEU A 19 4.96 -15.38 17.83
CA LEU A 19 4.79 -15.85 16.47
C LEU A 19 3.42 -16.53 16.34
N LYS A 20 2.54 -15.99 15.50
CA LYS A 20 1.20 -16.57 15.27
C LYS A 20 0.90 -16.86 13.82
N CYS A 21 1.58 -16.18 12.88
CA CYS A 21 1.22 -16.25 11.48
C CYS A 21 2.45 -16.47 10.59
N VAL A 22 2.43 -17.60 9.89
CA VAL A 22 3.48 -18.01 8.95
C VAL A 22 2.88 -18.29 7.58
N LEU A 23 3.61 -17.91 6.54
CA LEU A 23 3.30 -18.19 5.14
C LEU A 23 4.47 -18.93 4.50
N LEU A 24 4.20 -20.02 3.78
CA LEU A 24 5.15 -20.67 2.89
C LEU A 24 4.69 -20.47 1.44
N TYR A 25 5.59 -19.92 0.61
CA TYR A 25 5.28 -19.56 -0.77
C TYR A 25 6.49 -19.79 -1.68
N TYR A 26 6.47 -20.87 -2.46
CA TYR A 26 7.58 -21.28 -3.34
C TYR A 26 7.37 -20.91 -4.80
N HIS A 27 6.26 -20.25 -5.14
CA HIS A 27 6.09 -19.68 -6.46
C HIS A 27 6.95 -18.41 -6.62
N HIS A 28 7.46 -18.17 -7.83
CA HIS A 28 8.29 -17.01 -8.16
C HIS A 28 7.49 -15.73 -8.47
N LYS A 29 6.18 -15.71 -8.20
CA LYS A 29 5.35 -14.52 -8.43
C LYS A 29 5.52 -13.58 -7.24
N PRO A 30 5.49 -12.25 -7.45
CA PRO A 30 5.58 -11.31 -6.35
C PRO A 30 4.37 -11.44 -5.43
N LEU A 31 4.62 -11.45 -4.11
CA LEU A 31 3.55 -11.35 -3.13
C LEU A 31 3.07 -9.88 -3.04
N PRO A 32 1.77 -9.65 -2.81
CA PRO A 32 1.30 -8.31 -2.51
C PRO A 32 1.82 -7.79 -1.16
N ASP A 33 1.99 -6.48 -1.04
CA ASP A 33 2.65 -5.88 0.13
C ASP A 33 1.83 -6.08 1.43
N ASP A 34 0.50 -6.02 1.39
CA ASP A 34 -0.40 -6.30 2.53
C ASP A 34 -0.30 -7.74 3.05
N VAL A 35 -0.05 -8.72 2.18
CA VAL A 35 0.28 -10.10 2.60
C VAL A 35 1.54 -10.08 3.46
N LEU A 36 2.59 -9.35 3.06
CA LEU A 36 3.81 -9.25 3.86
C LEU A 36 3.61 -8.56 5.22
N TYR A 37 2.59 -7.71 5.38
CA TYR A 37 2.25 -7.14 6.68
C TYR A 37 1.35 -8.04 7.52
N ALA A 38 0.51 -8.88 6.90
CA ALA A 38 -0.36 -9.80 7.64
C ALA A 38 0.46 -10.83 8.43
N TYR A 39 1.45 -11.43 7.79
CA TYR A 39 2.26 -12.50 8.37
C TYR A 39 3.38 -11.97 9.27
N ASP A 40 3.85 -12.82 10.18
CA ASP A 40 5.02 -12.54 11.02
C ASP A 40 6.27 -13.06 10.32
N TRP A 41 6.22 -14.30 9.81
CA TRP A 41 7.26 -14.92 8.98
C TRP A 41 6.72 -15.33 7.60
N VAL A 42 7.51 -15.10 6.56
CA VAL A 42 7.22 -15.55 5.19
C VAL A 42 8.43 -16.33 4.69
N VAL A 43 8.23 -17.61 4.40
CA VAL A 43 9.22 -18.49 3.79
C VAL A 43 9.09 -18.40 2.27
N LEU A 44 10.19 -18.07 1.60
CA LEU A 44 10.29 -18.01 0.14
C LEU A 44 11.41 -18.92 -0.34
N ASP A 45 11.34 -19.30 -1.61
CA ASP A 45 12.51 -19.84 -2.30
C ASP A 45 13.68 -18.84 -2.22
N ALA A 46 14.88 -19.33 -1.93
CA ALA A 46 16.09 -18.51 -1.80
C ALA A 46 16.41 -17.71 -3.08
N ASP A 47 15.95 -18.21 -4.23
CA ASP A 47 16.16 -17.61 -5.54
C ASP A 47 15.02 -16.70 -6.02
N ASN A 48 13.98 -16.51 -5.20
CA ASN A 48 12.81 -15.74 -5.60
C ASN A 48 13.16 -14.31 -6.09
N PRO A 49 12.83 -13.94 -7.35
CA PRO A 49 13.19 -12.65 -7.95
C PRO A 49 12.52 -11.46 -7.25
N TYR A 50 11.47 -11.70 -6.46
CA TYR A 50 10.77 -10.68 -5.69
C TYR A 50 11.68 -9.96 -4.68
N MET A 51 12.79 -10.57 -4.26
CA MET A 51 13.74 -9.95 -3.32
C MET A 51 14.33 -8.62 -3.84
N GLU A 52 14.55 -8.47 -5.15
CA GLU A 52 15.06 -7.21 -5.71
C GLU A 52 14.03 -6.09 -5.60
N VAL A 53 12.76 -6.38 -5.86
CA VAL A 53 11.66 -5.42 -5.70
C VAL A 53 11.54 -4.97 -4.24
N LEU A 54 11.67 -5.89 -3.29
CA LEU A 54 11.64 -5.57 -1.86
C LEU A 54 12.82 -4.71 -1.42
N LYS A 55 13.99 -4.92 -2.00
CA LYS A 55 15.17 -4.10 -1.76
C LYS A 55 14.93 -2.66 -2.23
N GLU A 56 14.39 -2.47 -3.44
CA GLU A 56 14.04 -1.16 -3.99
C GLU A 56 12.94 -0.44 -3.19
N LYS A 57 12.01 -1.18 -2.56
CA LYS A 57 10.96 -0.62 -1.69
C LYS A 57 11.36 -0.41 -0.22
N SER A 58 12.56 -0.85 0.17
CA SER A 58 12.99 -0.91 1.58
C SER A 58 13.05 0.45 2.30
N PHE A 59 13.09 1.56 1.56
CA PHE A 59 13.14 2.91 2.14
C PHE A 59 11.84 3.28 2.88
N TYR A 60 10.68 2.77 2.45
CA TYR A 60 9.38 3.00 3.09
C TYR A 60 8.74 1.74 3.68
N GLN A 61 9.07 0.54 3.18
CA GLN A 61 8.57 -0.71 3.77
C GLN A 61 9.34 -1.06 5.05
N LYS A 62 8.76 -0.69 6.20
CA LYS A 62 9.28 -0.99 7.54
C LYS A 62 8.31 -1.93 8.26
N LYS A 63 8.80 -2.71 9.23
CA LYS A 63 7.95 -3.57 10.09
C LYS A 63 7.15 -4.68 9.37
N ARG A 64 7.50 -4.98 8.11
CA ARG A 64 6.97 -6.15 7.38
C ARG A 64 7.45 -7.47 8.01
N ALA A 65 6.86 -8.59 7.56
CA ALA A 65 7.26 -9.93 7.93
C ALA A 65 8.78 -10.17 7.78
N LYS A 66 9.29 -11.04 8.65
CA LYS A 66 10.62 -11.62 8.53
C LYS A 66 10.64 -12.58 7.34
N LEU A 67 11.58 -12.39 6.43
CA LEU A 67 11.71 -13.26 5.25
C LEU A 67 12.68 -14.38 5.56
N ILE A 68 12.26 -15.61 5.34
CA ILE A 68 13.06 -16.81 5.60
C ILE A 68 13.36 -17.47 4.26
N GLY A 69 14.64 -17.68 3.96
CA GLY A 69 15.08 -18.34 2.73
C GLY A 69 15.06 -19.86 2.88
N TYR A 70 14.38 -20.54 1.98
CA TYR A 70 14.41 -22.00 1.87
C TYR A 70 15.82 -22.51 1.56
N MET A 71 16.25 -23.55 2.26
CA MET A 71 17.53 -24.20 2.04
C MET A 71 17.41 -25.72 2.25
N SER A 72 17.47 -26.49 1.17
CA SER A 72 17.58 -27.95 1.25
C SER A 72 18.98 -28.34 1.73
N VAL A 73 19.07 -29.03 2.86
CA VAL A 73 20.36 -29.41 3.48
C VAL A 73 20.73 -30.85 3.13
N GLY A 74 19.79 -31.78 3.26
CA GLY A 74 20.01 -33.21 3.01
C GLY A 74 19.80 -33.65 1.57
N GLU A 75 19.35 -32.77 0.68
CA GLU A 75 19.16 -33.06 -0.74
C GLU A 75 19.77 -32.00 -1.66
N ILE A 76 20.18 -32.44 -2.85
CA ILE A 76 20.72 -31.61 -3.93
C ILE A 76 19.64 -31.48 -5.00
N GLU A 77 19.19 -30.25 -5.19
CA GLU A 77 18.15 -29.88 -6.14
C GLU A 77 18.72 -29.72 -7.55
N THR A 78 18.10 -30.36 -8.53
CA THR A 78 18.61 -30.45 -9.91
C THR A 78 18.50 -29.16 -10.71
N TYR A 79 17.68 -28.22 -10.26
CA TYR A 79 17.39 -26.95 -10.93
C TYR A 79 18.23 -25.77 -10.40
N ARG A 80 18.99 -25.94 -9.30
CA ARG A 80 19.88 -24.90 -8.77
C ARG A 80 21.08 -24.70 -9.69
N ASP A 81 21.53 -23.45 -9.82
CA ASP A 81 22.71 -23.12 -10.65
C ASP A 81 23.99 -23.84 -10.20
N TYR A 82 24.12 -24.10 -8.89
CA TYR A 82 25.21 -24.87 -8.27
C TYR A 82 25.04 -26.40 -8.29
N TYR A 83 24.04 -26.94 -9.00
CA TYR A 83 23.80 -28.40 -9.05
C TYR A 83 25.04 -29.20 -9.49
N LYS A 84 25.76 -28.70 -10.51
CA LYS A 84 26.93 -29.40 -11.08
C LYS A 84 28.07 -29.56 -10.08
N ASP A 85 28.23 -28.60 -9.17
CA ASP A 85 29.27 -28.61 -8.14
C ASP A 85 28.93 -29.57 -7.01
N LEU A 86 27.63 -29.73 -6.71
CA LEU A 86 27.14 -30.52 -5.60
C LEU A 86 26.87 -31.99 -5.93
N LYS A 87 26.48 -32.32 -7.17
CA LYS A 87 26.04 -33.69 -7.54
C LYS A 87 27.01 -34.81 -7.16
N LYS A 88 28.31 -34.50 -7.06
CA LYS A 88 29.37 -35.45 -6.66
C LYS A 88 29.25 -35.93 -5.21
N TYR A 89 28.50 -35.23 -4.36
CA TYR A 89 28.26 -35.59 -2.97
C TYR A 89 26.99 -36.42 -2.78
N SER A 90 26.36 -36.89 -3.86
CA SER A 90 25.14 -37.68 -3.79
C SER A 90 25.42 -39.13 -3.36
N ILE A 91 24.56 -39.65 -2.47
CA ILE A 91 24.55 -41.05 -2.00
C ILE A 91 23.30 -41.82 -2.41
N GLY A 92 22.35 -41.16 -3.08
CA GLY A 92 21.09 -41.75 -3.50
C GLY A 92 20.17 -40.77 -4.20
N ARG A 93 18.93 -41.18 -4.44
CA ARG A 93 17.93 -40.40 -5.15
C ARG A 93 16.61 -40.37 -4.39
N ASN A 94 15.94 -39.23 -4.40
CA ASN A 94 14.56 -39.10 -3.96
C ASN A 94 13.65 -38.98 -5.20
N PRO A 95 12.96 -40.05 -5.61
CA PRO A 95 12.13 -40.04 -6.81
C PRO A 95 10.90 -39.14 -6.69
N MET A 96 10.42 -38.86 -5.47
CA MET A 96 9.23 -38.03 -5.23
C MET A 96 9.46 -36.58 -5.64
N TRP A 97 10.66 -36.05 -5.35
CA TRP A 97 11.02 -34.65 -5.57
C TRP A 97 12.05 -34.45 -6.69
N LYS A 98 12.45 -35.54 -7.38
CA LYS A 98 13.46 -35.53 -8.46
C LYS A 98 14.79 -34.88 -8.04
N SER A 99 15.18 -35.10 -6.80
CA SER A 99 16.39 -34.61 -6.15
C SER A 99 17.36 -35.75 -5.84
N LEU A 100 18.59 -35.39 -5.47
CA LEU A 100 19.62 -36.35 -5.05
C LEU A 100 19.81 -36.28 -3.53
N VAL A 101 19.83 -37.42 -2.84
CA VAL A 101 20.16 -37.46 -1.40
C VAL A 101 21.65 -37.16 -1.23
N ALA A 102 22.00 -36.21 -0.37
CA ALA A 102 23.36 -35.73 -0.16
C ALA A 102 24.06 -36.41 1.03
N ASP A 103 25.36 -36.62 0.93
CA ASP A 103 26.18 -37.01 2.09
C ASP A 103 26.55 -35.79 2.94
N VAL A 104 25.67 -35.43 3.89
CA VAL A 104 25.93 -34.34 4.83
C VAL A 104 27.14 -34.60 5.73
N ARG A 105 27.67 -35.83 5.83
CA ARG A 105 28.91 -36.11 6.59
C ARG A 105 30.15 -35.54 5.90
N ASN A 106 30.08 -35.29 4.59
CA ASN A 106 31.15 -34.68 3.83
C ASN A 106 31.37 -33.21 4.24
N LYS A 107 32.58 -32.88 4.73
CA LYS A 107 32.91 -31.53 5.21
C LYS A 107 32.90 -30.47 4.09
N GLU A 108 33.33 -30.82 2.88
CA GLU A 108 33.34 -29.90 1.73
C GLU A 108 31.91 -29.57 1.27
N TYR A 109 31.00 -30.56 1.34
CA TYR A 109 29.58 -30.32 1.10
C TYR A 109 28.99 -29.33 2.12
N ARG A 110 29.18 -29.57 3.42
CA ARG A 110 28.71 -28.64 4.49
C ARG A 110 29.34 -27.25 4.34
N LYS A 111 30.62 -27.18 4.00
CA LYS A 111 31.32 -25.91 3.75
C LYS A 111 30.70 -25.15 2.58
N PHE A 112 30.37 -25.83 1.48
CA PHE A 112 29.67 -25.23 0.34
C PHE A 112 28.32 -24.64 0.76
N LEU A 113 27.52 -25.40 1.51
CA LEU A 113 26.24 -24.95 2.03
C LEU A 113 26.39 -23.67 2.89
N LEU A 114 27.41 -23.58 3.74
CA LEU A 114 27.65 -22.42 4.61
C LEU A 114 28.22 -21.19 3.86
N GLU A 115 29.18 -21.41 2.98
CA GLU A 115 29.96 -20.34 2.32
C GLU A 115 29.33 -19.80 1.05
N VAL A 116 28.53 -20.62 0.35
CA VAL A 116 27.90 -20.26 -0.91
C VAL A 116 26.40 -20.06 -0.72
N VAL A 117 25.69 -21.11 -0.28
CA VAL A 117 24.22 -21.09 -0.24
C VAL A 117 23.70 -20.17 0.86
N ALA A 118 24.11 -20.39 2.12
CA ALA A 118 23.68 -19.55 3.24
C ALA A 118 24.16 -18.09 3.10
N LYS A 119 25.37 -17.88 2.56
CA LYS A 119 25.88 -16.53 2.27
C LYS A 119 25.02 -15.82 1.24
N ARG A 120 24.65 -16.49 0.13
CA ARG A 120 23.77 -15.94 -0.91
C ARG A 120 22.40 -15.55 -0.34
N ILE A 121 21.80 -16.39 0.51
CA ILE A 121 20.53 -16.08 1.20
C ILE A 121 20.70 -14.84 2.09
N ALA A 122 21.76 -14.77 2.89
CA ALA A 122 22.01 -13.64 3.78
C ALA A 122 22.25 -12.32 3.01
N ASP A 123 23.06 -12.35 1.95
CA ASP A 123 23.41 -11.19 1.13
C ASP A 123 22.20 -10.62 0.35
N ARG A 124 21.24 -11.48 0.00
CA ARG A 124 19.96 -11.07 -0.60
C ARG A 124 19.00 -10.41 0.37
N GLY A 125 19.33 -10.35 1.66
CA GLY A 125 18.56 -9.64 2.68
C GLY A 125 17.48 -10.47 3.38
N PHE A 126 17.54 -11.81 3.32
CA PHE A 126 16.69 -12.65 4.15
C PHE A 126 17.01 -12.50 5.64
N ASP A 127 15.99 -12.57 6.49
CA ASP A 127 16.08 -12.51 7.94
C ASP A 127 16.43 -13.88 8.57
N GLY A 128 16.33 -14.99 7.82
CA GLY A 128 16.62 -16.33 8.33
C GLY A 128 16.66 -17.44 7.29
N PHE A 129 16.81 -18.67 7.77
CA PHE A 129 16.91 -19.90 6.99
C PHE A 129 15.85 -20.90 7.43
N LEU A 130 15.17 -21.53 6.47
CA LEU A 130 14.39 -22.75 6.69
C LEU A 130 15.23 -23.93 6.17
N LEU A 131 15.70 -24.76 7.09
CA LEU A 131 16.51 -25.93 6.79
C LEU A 131 15.61 -27.13 6.54
N ASP A 132 15.62 -27.62 5.32
CA ASP A 132 14.77 -28.73 4.88
C ASP A 132 15.58 -30.01 4.61
N THR A 133 14.86 -31.12 4.39
CA THR A 133 15.39 -32.45 4.02
C THR A 133 16.35 -33.05 5.05
N LEU A 134 16.16 -32.68 6.33
CA LEU A 134 17.02 -33.09 7.45
C LEU A 134 16.94 -34.59 7.78
N ASP A 135 15.94 -35.30 7.26
CA ASP A 135 15.70 -36.73 7.42
C ASP A 135 15.96 -37.55 6.13
N SER A 136 16.30 -36.91 5.00
CA SER A 136 16.43 -37.57 3.70
C SER A 136 17.52 -38.63 3.62
N TYR A 137 18.52 -38.61 4.51
CA TYR A 137 19.54 -39.66 4.60
C TYR A 137 18.91 -41.04 4.89
N GLN A 138 17.76 -41.10 5.55
CA GLN A 138 17.05 -42.36 5.85
C GLN A 138 16.57 -43.08 4.59
N LEU A 139 16.46 -42.38 3.46
CA LEU A 139 16.08 -42.96 2.16
C LEU A 139 17.21 -43.75 1.49
N SER A 140 18.47 -43.56 1.90
CA SER A 140 19.63 -44.11 1.17
C SER A 140 20.72 -44.70 2.08
N ALA A 141 20.87 -44.22 3.31
CA ALA A 141 21.86 -44.70 4.26
C ALA A 141 21.32 -45.86 5.12
N ARG A 142 22.21 -46.78 5.50
CA ARG A 142 21.88 -47.86 6.43
C ARG A 142 21.66 -47.31 7.84
N LYS A 143 20.83 -47.98 8.64
CA LYS A 143 20.44 -47.52 9.99
C LYS A 143 21.63 -47.30 10.92
N GLU A 144 22.70 -48.09 10.77
CA GLU A 144 23.91 -47.98 11.59
C GLU A 144 24.66 -46.66 11.33
N GLU A 145 24.48 -46.06 10.15
CA GLU A 145 25.13 -44.81 9.74
C GLU A 145 24.33 -43.57 10.16
N TRP A 146 23.07 -43.72 10.57
CA TRP A 146 22.16 -42.60 10.85
C TRP A 146 22.71 -41.63 11.90
N LYS A 147 23.41 -42.15 12.90
CA LYS A 147 24.03 -41.32 13.95
C LYS A 147 25.09 -40.38 13.38
N ASP A 148 25.91 -40.83 12.43
CA ASP A 148 26.95 -40.00 11.82
C ASP A 148 26.33 -38.85 11.00
N PHE A 149 25.22 -39.12 10.32
CA PHE A 149 24.43 -38.11 9.62
C PHE A 149 23.86 -37.07 10.60
N GLN A 150 23.27 -37.53 11.70
CA GLN A 150 22.73 -36.66 12.75
C GLN A 150 23.83 -35.80 13.40
N ASP A 151 25.00 -36.38 13.69
CA ASP A 151 26.15 -35.65 14.23
C ASP A 151 26.62 -34.54 13.26
N ALA A 152 26.70 -34.86 11.97
CA ALA A 152 27.06 -33.89 10.94
C ALA A 152 26.02 -32.76 10.78
N LEU A 153 24.73 -33.05 10.93
CA LEU A 153 23.65 -32.06 10.90
C LEU A 153 23.69 -31.15 12.13
N VAL A 154 23.98 -31.69 13.31
CA VAL A 154 24.17 -30.89 14.53
C VAL A 154 25.33 -29.93 14.38
N ASP A 155 26.47 -30.41 13.87
CA ASP A 155 27.63 -29.55 13.58
C ASP A 155 27.28 -28.45 12.57
N PHE A 156 26.51 -28.79 11.53
CA PHE A 156 26.05 -27.82 10.53
C PHE A 156 25.21 -26.71 11.15
N VAL A 157 24.19 -27.06 11.94
CA VAL A 157 23.28 -26.08 12.57
C VAL A 157 24.03 -25.16 13.53
N LYS A 158 24.96 -25.71 14.33
CA LYS A 158 25.78 -24.92 15.26
C LYS A 158 26.72 -23.97 14.53
N GLU A 159 27.36 -24.42 13.46
CA GLU A 159 28.24 -23.54 12.67
C GLU A 159 27.43 -22.48 11.92
N LEU A 160 26.23 -22.81 11.43
CA LEU A 160 25.32 -21.84 10.83
C LEU A 160 24.90 -20.75 11.84
N ARG A 161 24.48 -21.15 13.05
CA ARG A 161 24.15 -20.21 14.14
C ARG A 161 25.34 -19.33 14.50
N LYS A 162 26.53 -19.92 14.64
CA LYS A 162 27.76 -19.18 14.96
C LYS A 162 28.08 -18.12 13.90
N ARG A 163 27.94 -18.47 12.61
CA ARG A 163 28.23 -17.57 11.48
C ARG A 163 27.17 -16.49 11.29
N TYR A 164 25.90 -16.81 11.57
CA TYR A 164 24.75 -15.94 11.34
C TYR A 164 23.93 -15.75 12.63
N SER A 165 24.57 -15.21 13.67
CA SER A 165 24.00 -15.12 15.03
C SER A 165 22.68 -14.35 15.13
N ASN A 166 22.47 -13.36 14.25
CA ASN A 166 21.27 -12.53 14.19
C ASN A 166 20.16 -13.05 13.27
N LYS A 167 20.36 -14.19 12.60
CA LYS A 167 19.39 -14.76 11.65
C LYS A 167 18.48 -15.78 12.33
N LEU A 168 17.25 -15.90 11.85
CA LEU A 168 16.36 -16.97 12.27
C LEU A 168 16.84 -18.31 11.70
N ILE A 169 16.76 -19.39 12.47
CA ILE A 169 16.98 -20.76 11.98
C ILE A 169 15.74 -21.58 12.31
N VAL A 170 15.05 -22.06 11.28
CA VAL A 170 13.86 -22.90 11.40
C VAL A 170 14.18 -24.26 10.81
N LEU A 171 13.87 -25.34 11.52
CA LEU A 171 14.07 -26.70 11.01
C LEU A 171 12.75 -27.24 10.47
N ASN A 172 12.74 -27.84 9.28
CA ASN A 172 11.66 -28.76 8.91
C ASN A 172 11.95 -30.13 9.52
N ARG A 173 11.17 -30.55 10.52
CA ARG A 173 11.38 -31.74 11.34
C ARG A 173 12.69 -31.71 12.13
N GLY A 174 13.60 -32.65 11.90
CA GLY A 174 14.86 -32.82 12.66
C GLY A 174 14.67 -33.40 14.07
N PHE A 175 13.63 -34.19 14.30
CA PHE A 175 13.23 -34.69 15.62
C PHE A 175 14.32 -35.52 16.32
N GLU A 176 15.16 -36.22 15.55
CA GLU A 176 16.17 -37.15 16.03
C GLU A 176 17.33 -36.47 16.74
N PHE A 177 17.60 -35.19 16.43
CA PHE A 177 18.73 -34.45 16.99
C PHE A 177 18.35 -33.10 17.62
N ILE A 178 17.06 -32.80 17.71
CA ILE A 178 16.53 -31.51 18.18
C ILE A 178 17.07 -31.12 19.56
N ASP A 179 17.22 -32.08 20.47
CA ASP A 179 17.69 -31.85 21.85
C ASP A 179 19.10 -31.24 21.90
N ARG A 180 19.90 -31.46 20.86
CA ARG A 180 21.30 -31.04 20.76
C ARG A 180 21.47 -29.65 20.13
N VAL A 181 20.39 -29.10 19.53
CA VAL A 181 20.39 -27.83 18.78
C VAL A 181 19.25 -26.88 19.19
N LYS A 182 18.46 -27.23 20.22
CA LYS A 182 17.31 -26.43 20.69
C LYS A 182 17.65 -24.98 21.07
N GLU A 183 18.89 -24.71 21.47
CA GLU A 183 19.37 -23.36 21.79
C GLU A 183 19.85 -22.58 20.55
N ASP A 184 20.04 -23.27 19.42
CA ASP A 184 20.56 -22.72 18.18
C ASP A 184 19.47 -22.36 17.18
N ILE A 185 18.19 -22.68 17.47
CA ILE A 185 17.07 -22.54 16.53
C ILE A 185 15.96 -21.64 17.09
N ASN A 186 15.09 -21.18 16.18
CA ASN A 186 14.00 -20.25 16.50
C ASN A 186 12.61 -20.84 16.24
N GLY A 187 12.51 -21.98 15.56
CA GLY A 187 11.24 -22.63 15.30
C GLY A 187 11.43 -24.01 14.67
N VAL A 188 10.38 -24.83 14.72
CA VAL A 188 10.30 -26.10 14.01
C VAL A 188 9.04 -26.12 13.17
N LEU A 189 9.17 -26.54 11.92
CA LEU A 189 8.10 -26.77 10.97
C LEU A 189 7.87 -28.27 10.81
N VAL A 190 6.63 -28.68 10.58
CA VAL A 190 6.28 -30.07 10.27
C VAL A 190 5.23 -30.15 9.19
N GLU A 191 5.41 -31.11 8.29
CA GLU A 191 4.48 -31.53 7.25
C GLU A 191 4.21 -33.03 7.42
N SER A 192 3.02 -33.50 7.79
CA SER A 192 1.76 -32.79 8.12
C SER A 192 1.09 -33.48 9.32
N LEU A 193 0.11 -32.85 9.97
CA LEU A 193 -0.51 -33.35 11.21
C LEU A 193 -1.89 -33.99 11.02
N PHE A 194 -2.80 -33.36 10.26
CA PHE A 194 -4.15 -33.90 10.05
C PHE A 194 -4.42 -34.25 8.58
N SER A 195 -3.93 -33.43 7.66
CA SER A 195 -4.13 -33.60 6.22
C SER A 195 -2.79 -33.40 5.50
N GLY A 196 -2.27 -34.47 4.90
CA GLY A 196 -1.00 -34.49 4.19
C GLY A 196 -1.13 -34.88 2.73
N LEU A 197 0.01 -35.23 2.12
CA LEU A 197 0.09 -35.77 0.76
C LEU A 197 0.54 -37.24 0.81
N ASP A 198 -0.01 -38.07 -0.09
CA ASP A 198 0.51 -39.41 -0.34
C ASP A 198 1.70 -39.40 -1.32
N ALA A 199 2.31 -40.56 -1.57
CA ALA A 199 3.43 -40.71 -2.51
C ALA A 199 3.11 -40.28 -3.96
N LYS A 200 1.82 -40.14 -4.31
CA LYS A 200 1.33 -39.65 -5.61
C LYS A 200 0.87 -38.18 -5.55
N LYS A 201 1.22 -37.44 -4.49
CA LYS A 201 0.81 -36.05 -4.23
C LYS A 201 -0.71 -35.85 -4.16
N ARG A 202 -1.46 -36.86 -3.72
CA ARG A 202 -2.91 -36.75 -3.47
C ARG A 202 -3.14 -36.40 -2.00
N TYR A 203 -4.13 -35.54 -1.75
CA TYR A 203 -4.53 -35.18 -0.38
C TYR A 203 -5.01 -36.43 0.36
N ARG A 204 -4.45 -36.67 1.55
CA ARG A 204 -4.83 -37.79 2.42
C ARG A 204 -4.98 -37.32 3.86
N ALA A 205 -5.81 -38.01 4.64
CA ALA A 205 -5.77 -37.88 6.09
C ALA A 205 -4.51 -38.56 6.64
N ILE A 206 -3.96 -38.00 7.72
CA ILE A 206 -2.91 -38.64 8.52
C ILE A 206 -3.56 -39.70 9.42
N SER A 207 -2.92 -40.87 9.58
CA SER A 207 -3.49 -41.94 10.43
C SER A 207 -3.42 -41.55 11.91
N GLU A 208 -4.23 -42.17 12.77
CA GLU A 208 -4.21 -41.85 14.20
C GLU A 208 -2.88 -42.26 14.86
N GLU A 209 -2.20 -43.31 14.38
CA GLU A 209 -0.87 -43.70 14.84
C GLU A 209 0.21 -42.66 14.46
N GLU A 210 0.23 -42.24 13.19
CA GLU A 210 1.14 -41.21 12.69
C GLU A 210 0.92 -39.89 13.46
N LYS A 211 -0.34 -39.49 13.61
CA LYS A 211 -0.73 -38.29 14.33
C LYS A 211 -0.35 -38.35 15.80
N LYS A 212 -0.56 -39.47 16.49
CA LYS A 212 -0.16 -39.65 17.90
C LYS A 212 1.35 -39.48 18.04
N TRP A 213 2.13 -40.16 17.20
CA TRP A 213 3.59 -40.05 17.22
C TRP A 213 4.05 -38.61 16.97
N LEU A 214 3.45 -37.92 16.00
CA LEU A 214 3.74 -36.51 15.72
C LEU A 214 3.40 -35.62 16.92
N LEU A 215 2.21 -35.75 17.50
CA LEU A 215 1.79 -34.97 18.66
C LEU A 215 2.75 -35.12 19.84
N ASP A 216 3.27 -36.32 20.09
CA ASP A 216 4.27 -36.55 21.13
C ASP A 216 5.57 -35.77 20.84
N GLN A 217 6.06 -35.79 19.60
CA GLN A 217 7.25 -35.02 19.19
C GLN A 217 7.02 -33.50 19.26
N LEU A 218 5.89 -33.02 18.75
CA LEU A 218 5.58 -31.60 18.70
C LEU A 218 5.33 -31.02 20.09
N SER A 219 4.66 -31.77 20.98
CA SER A 219 4.46 -31.38 22.38
C SER A 219 5.79 -31.30 23.13
N ARG A 220 6.70 -32.26 22.88
CA ARG A 220 8.07 -32.22 23.40
C ARG A 220 8.81 -30.96 22.96
N ILE A 221 8.79 -30.62 21.67
CA ILE A 221 9.46 -29.42 21.15
C ILE A 221 8.86 -28.14 21.74
N LYS A 222 7.53 -28.06 21.79
CA LYS A 222 6.82 -26.93 22.38
C LYS A 222 7.19 -26.73 23.86
N SER A 223 7.46 -27.81 24.60
CA SER A 223 7.92 -27.72 26.00
C SER A 223 9.29 -27.04 26.16
N TYR A 224 10.09 -26.95 25.10
CA TYR A 224 11.35 -26.18 25.07
C TYR A 224 11.13 -24.68 24.84
N GLY A 225 9.88 -24.22 24.69
CA GLY A 225 9.55 -22.85 24.33
C GLY A 225 9.77 -22.53 22.85
N ILE A 226 10.00 -23.56 22.03
CA ILE A 226 10.23 -23.40 20.58
C ILE A 226 8.88 -23.37 19.85
N PRO A 227 8.60 -22.33 19.04
CA PRO A 227 7.41 -22.29 18.21
C PRO A 227 7.34 -23.48 17.23
N VAL A 228 6.18 -24.12 17.17
CA VAL A 228 5.91 -25.23 16.26
C VAL A 228 4.92 -24.79 15.19
N ILE A 229 5.34 -24.87 13.93
CA ILE A 229 4.57 -24.53 12.75
C ILE A 229 4.10 -25.84 12.11
N VAL A 230 2.79 -25.99 11.90
CA VAL A 230 2.21 -27.16 11.26
C VAL A 230 1.70 -26.75 9.89
N VAL A 231 2.23 -27.40 8.86
CA VAL A 231 1.82 -27.22 7.47
C VAL A 231 1.00 -28.42 7.01
N ASP A 232 -0.29 -28.18 6.82
CA ASP A 232 -1.26 -29.15 6.32
C ASP A 232 -1.69 -28.79 4.89
N TYR A 233 -2.20 -29.78 4.17
CA TYR A 233 -2.54 -29.65 2.76
C TYR A 233 -4.04 -29.83 2.49
N ALA A 234 -4.64 -28.91 1.75
CA ALA A 234 -6.03 -28.98 1.31
C ALA A 234 -6.20 -28.52 -0.14
N ASP A 235 -7.29 -28.95 -0.80
CA ASP A 235 -7.67 -28.38 -2.10
C ASP A 235 -8.06 -26.91 -1.89
N PRO A 236 -7.47 -25.95 -2.63
CA PRO A 236 -7.79 -24.52 -2.51
C PRO A 236 -9.28 -24.19 -2.67
N ARG A 237 -10.05 -25.05 -3.35
CA ARG A 237 -11.50 -24.87 -3.54
C ARG A 237 -12.30 -25.25 -2.30
N ASP A 238 -11.73 -26.05 -1.39
CA ASP A 238 -12.37 -26.46 -0.13
C ASP A 238 -11.99 -25.53 1.04
N LYS A 239 -12.44 -24.28 0.94
CA LYS A 239 -12.16 -23.23 1.94
C LYS A 239 -12.66 -23.62 3.34
N LYS A 240 -13.72 -24.43 3.42
CA LYS A 240 -14.30 -24.89 4.69
C LYS A 240 -13.33 -25.85 5.38
N LYS A 241 -12.88 -26.89 4.69
CA LYS A 241 -11.89 -27.83 5.22
C LYS A 241 -10.60 -27.13 5.62
N ALA A 242 -10.11 -26.19 4.82
CA ALA A 242 -8.90 -25.46 5.15
C ALA A 242 -9.03 -24.66 6.46
N LYS A 243 -10.15 -23.95 6.65
CA LYS A 243 -10.43 -23.21 7.91
C LYS A 243 -10.59 -24.14 9.12
N GLU A 244 -11.23 -25.30 8.94
CA GLU A 244 -11.35 -26.31 10.00
C GLU A 244 -9.98 -26.85 10.43
N LEU A 245 -9.08 -27.12 9.47
CA LEU A 245 -7.71 -27.55 9.75
C LEU A 245 -6.93 -26.47 10.51
N VAL A 246 -7.03 -25.20 10.08
CA VAL A 246 -6.43 -24.05 10.80
C VAL A 246 -6.88 -24.02 12.26
N GLY A 247 -8.18 -24.17 12.51
CA GLY A 247 -8.75 -24.19 13.87
C GLY A 247 -8.21 -25.35 14.71
N LYS A 248 -8.25 -26.59 14.19
CA LYS A 248 -7.78 -27.79 14.91
C LYS A 248 -6.31 -27.70 15.30
N ILE A 249 -5.47 -27.17 14.43
CA ILE A 249 -4.04 -26.99 14.71
C ILE A 249 -3.83 -25.89 15.77
N ALA A 250 -4.56 -24.77 15.65
CA ALA A 250 -4.47 -23.66 16.59
C ALA A 250 -4.95 -24.04 18.00
N GLU A 251 -5.98 -24.88 18.12
CA GLU A 251 -6.49 -25.39 19.41
C GLU A 251 -5.45 -26.23 20.18
N LEU A 252 -4.54 -26.90 19.47
CA LEU A 252 -3.39 -27.60 20.07
C LEU A 252 -2.26 -26.62 20.48
N GLY A 253 -2.43 -25.33 20.22
CA GLY A 253 -1.47 -24.26 20.43
C GLY A 253 -0.23 -24.39 19.55
N PHE A 254 -0.40 -24.90 18.33
CA PHE A 254 0.60 -24.81 17.26
C PHE A 254 0.22 -23.67 16.30
N ILE A 255 1.17 -23.27 15.46
CA ILE A 255 0.97 -22.22 14.45
C ILE A 255 0.49 -22.88 13.14
N PRO A 256 -0.77 -22.66 12.72
CA PRO A 256 -1.31 -23.29 11.52
C PRO A 256 -0.93 -22.56 10.24
N TYR A 257 -0.58 -23.34 9.22
CA TYR A 257 -0.64 -22.92 7.83
C TYR A 257 -1.20 -24.05 6.96
N VAL A 258 -2.26 -23.78 6.20
CA VAL A 258 -2.87 -24.78 5.31
C VAL A 258 -2.68 -24.36 3.86
N ALA A 259 -1.90 -25.14 3.13
CA ALA A 259 -1.42 -24.82 1.79
C ALA A 259 -2.07 -25.69 0.69
N ASP A 260 -1.89 -25.25 -0.56
CA ASP A 260 -2.03 -26.12 -1.71
C ASP A 260 -0.81 -27.05 -1.84
N ARG A 261 -0.96 -28.16 -2.57
CA ARG A 261 0.10 -29.18 -2.69
C ARG A 261 1.44 -28.69 -3.24
N GLU A 262 1.47 -27.57 -3.98
CA GLU A 262 2.68 -27.04 -4.60
C GLU A 262 3.23 -25.82 -3.84
N LEU A 263 2.61 -25.41 -2.72
CA LEU A 263 2.95 -24.17 -1.98
C LEU A 263 2.99 -22.95 -2.92
N SER A 264 2.08 -22.95 -3.89
CA SER A 264 2.08 -22.02 -5.01
C SER A 264 1.12 -20.85 -4.81
N ARG A 265 0.26 -20.94 -3.79
CA ARG A 265 -0.76 -19.93 -3.45
C ARG A 265 -0.63 -19.51 -2.00
N VAL A 266 -1.12 -18.29 -1.71
CA VAL A 266 -1.29 -17.88 -0.31
C VAL A 266 -2.39 -18.74 0.30
N GLY A 267 -2.00 -19.58 1.24
CA GLY A 267 -2.88 -20.51 1.95
C GLY A 267 -3.67 -19.87 3.08
N TYR A 268 -4.25 -20.72 3.93
CA TYR A 268 -5.08 -20.32 5.06
C TYR A 268 -4.28 -20.33 6.36
N SER A 269 -4.48 -19.29 7.18
CA SER A 269 -3.88 -19.14 8.51
C SER A 269 -4.82 -18.34 9.43
N LEU A 270 -4.42 -18.16 10.69
CA LEU A 270 -5.09 -17.25 11.63
C LEU A 270 -5.10 -15.79 11.15
N CYS A 271 -4.17 -15.41 10.27
CA CYS A 271 -4.03 -14.05 9.73
C CYS A 271 -4.69 -13.87 8.36
N SER A 272 -5.87 -14.46 8.15
CA SER A 272 -6.61 -14.29 6.90
C SER A 272 -6.99 -12.81 6.69
N LEU A 273 -6.51 -12.22 5.60
CA LEU A 273 -6.77 -10.83 5.25
C LEU A 273 -8.26 -10.58 4.99
N ILE A 274 -8.74 -9.41 5.39
CA ILE A 274 -9.92 -8.80 4.80
C ILE A 274 -9.49 -8.22 3.44
N PRO A 275 -9.98 -8.76 2.31
CA PRO A 275 -9.54 -8.32 1.00
C PRO A 275 -9.92 -6.85 0.75
N ARG A 276 -8.98 -6.07 0.20
CA ARG A 276 -9.19 -4.65 -0.12
C ARG A 276 -8.84 -4.28 -1.55
N LYS A 277 -8.18 -5.15 -2.31
CA LYS A 277 -7.75 -4.80 -3.66
C LYS A 277 -8.90 -4.94 -4.66
N VAL A 278 -8.99 -3.99 -5.59
CA VAL A 278 -9.88 -4.08 -6.75
C VAL A 278 -9.02 -3.97 -7.99
N ALA A 279 -8.98 -5.04 -8.78
CA ALA A 279 -8.27 -5.04 -10.06
C ALA A 279 -9.06 -4.19 -11.07
N ILE A 280 -8.47 -3.14 -11.61
CA ILE A 280 -9.04 -2.33 -12.69
C ILE A 280 -8.36 -2.78 -13.98
N LEU A 281 -9.16 -3.31 -14.92
CA LEU A 281 -8.65 -3.75 -16.21
C LEU A 281 -8.73 -2.63 -17.23
N TYR A 282 -7.67 -2.46 -18.02
CA TYR A 282 -7.62 -1.55 -19.14
C TYR A 282 -6.84 -2.14 -20.32
N SER A 283 -6.96 -1.54 -21.51
CA SER A 283 -6.14 -1.89 -22.68
C SER A 283 -5.21 -0.74 -23.03
N SER A 284 -3.90 -1.00 -23.08
CA SER A 284 -2.94 -0.02 -23.57
C SER A 284 -3.04 0.24 -25.08
N LYS A 285 -3.75 -0.59 -25.85
CA LYS A 285 -4.09 -0.29 -27.25
C LYS A 285 -5.06 0.87 -27.38
N GLU A 286 -5.99 0.98 -26.43
CA GLU A 286 -7.00 2.05 -26.40
C GLU A 286 -6.45 3.27 -25.64
N ASN A 287 -5.86 3.02 -24.46
CA ASN A 287 -5.33 4.05 -23.56
C ASN A 287 -3.87 3.70 -23.17
N PRO A 288 -2.87 4.08 -23.98
CA PRO A 288 -1.47 3.68 -23.78
C PRO A 288 -0.83 4.24 -22.51
N VAL A 289 -1.44 5.27 -21.91
CA VAL A 289 -1.00 5.87 -20.64
C VAL A 289 -2.07 5.59 -19.59
N ALA A 290 -1.77 4.67 -18.66
CA ALA A 290 -2.70 4.21 -17.63
C ALA A 290 -3.34 5.35 -16.80
N GLN A 291 -2.65 6.46 -16.62
CA GLN A 291 -3.13 7.64 -15.86
C GLN A 291 -4.39 8.26 -16.45
N TYR A 292 -4.51 8.22 -17.78
CA TYR A 292 -5.59 8.87 -18.50
C TYR A 292 -6.78 7.93 -18.70
N GLU A 293 -6.68 6.67 -18.30
CA GLU A 293 -7.75 5.70 -18.45
C GLU A 293 -9.01 6.16 -17.66
N PRO A 294 -10.14 6.44 -18.33
CA PRO A 294 -11.41 6.77 -17.70
C PRO A 294 -11.82 5.94 -16.47
N THR A 295 -11.73 4.60 -16.50
CA THR A 295 -12.15 3.75 -15.35
C THR A 295 -11.30 4.05 -14.13
N HIS A 296 -9.98 4.16 -14.30
CA HIS A 296 -9.08 4.61 -13.24
C HIS A 296 -9.48 5.99 -12.72
N ARG A 297 -9.57 6.98 -13.63
CA ARG A 297 -9.79 8.39 -13.28
C ARG A 297 -11.12 8.63 -12.58
N LEU A 298 -12.17 7.88 -12.94
CA LEU A 298 -13.54 8.11 -12.47
C LEU A 298 -13.92 7.23 -11.27
N THR A 299 -13.35 6.03 -11.11
CA THR A 299 -13.77 5.09 -10.05
C THR A 299 -12.79 4.98 -8.89
N SER A 300 -11.49 5.21 -9.11
CA SER A 300 -10.46 4.89 -8.12
C SER A 300 -10.59 5.71 -6.83
N MET A 301 -10.94 7.00 -6.93
CA MET A 301 -11.14 7.86 -5.75
C MET A 301 -12.30 7.36 -4.87
N VAL A 302 -13.39 6.93 -5.50
CA VAL A 302 -14.56 6.37 -4.80
C VAL A 302 -14.18 5.07 -4.09
N LEU A 303 -13.41 4.20 -4.77
CA LEU A 303 -12.91 2.95 -4.20
C LEU A 303 -11.97 3.21 -3.01
N GLU A 304 -11.04 4.16 -3.13
CA GLU A 304 -10.12 4.56 -2.06
C GLU A 304 -10.89 5.06 -0.82
N TYR A 305 -11.92 5.89 -1.03
CA TYR A 305 -12.80 6.33 0.05
C TYR A 305 -13.54 5.18 0.73
N LEU A 306 -13.88 4.11 0.02
CA LEU A 306 -14.51 2.92 0.62
C LEU A 306 -13.50 1.98 1.30
N GLY A 307 -12.21 2.33 1.29
CA GLY A 307 -11.11 1.57 1.90
C GLY A 307 -10.47 0.55 0.96
N PHE A 308 -10.87 0.51 -0.31
CA PHE A 308 -10.30 -0.36 -1.32
C PHE A 308 -9.02 0.22 -1.92
N VAL A 309 -8.20 -0.68 -2.49
CA VAL A 309 -6.93 -0.38 -3.14
C VAL A 309 -7.07 -0.69 -4.62
N PRO A 310 -7.28 0.32 -5.49
CA PRO A 310 -7.33 0.11 -6.93
C PRO A 310 -5.94 -0.27 -7.46
N GLU A 311 -5.91 -1.30 -8.31
CA GLU A 311 -4.71 -1.77 -9.01
C GLU A 311 -5.00 -1.97 -10.51
N MET A 312 -4.30 -1.21 -11.34
CA MET A 312 -4.40 -1.23 -12.79
C MET A 312 -3.66 -2.43 -13.38
N PHE A 313 -4.31 -3.15 -14.29
CA PHE A 313 -3.72 -4.24 -15.07
C PHE A 313 -4.04 -4.06 -16.56
N ASP A 314 -3.00 -4.09 -17.38
CA ASP A 314 -3.13 -4.03 -18.83
C ASP A 314 -3.49 -5.42 -19.36
N ILE A 315 -4.58 -5.53 -20.10
CA ILE A 315 -5.03 -6.80 -20.70
C ILE A 315 -4.13 -7.25 -21.85
N GLU A 316 -3.26 -6.35 -22.35
CA GLU A 316 -2.25 -6.70 -23.35
C GLU A 316 -1.04 -7.44 -22.75
N GLU A 317 -0.89 -7.41 -21.42
CA GLU A 317 0.12 -8.15 -20.67
C GLU A 317 -0.43 -9.50 -20.15
N GLU A 318 0.38 -10.22 -19.37
CA GLU A 318 -0.12 -11.41 -18.65
C GLU A 318 -1.12 -10.98 -17.57
N LEU A 319 -2.36 -11.44 -17.69
CA LEU A 319 -3.40 -11.17 -16.69
C LEU A 319 -2.98 -11.70 -15.31
N PRO A 320 -3.19 -10.91 -14.24
CA PRO A 320 -2.71 -11.26 -12.92
C PRO A 320 -3.47 -12.46 -12.35
N GLU A 321 -2.83 -13.16 -11.42
CA GLU A 321 -3.53 -14.11 -10.57
C GLU A 321 -4.23 -13.36 -9.43
N ILE A 322 -5.55 -13.51 -9.34
CA ILE A 322 -6.35 -12.81 -8.35
C ILE A 322 -7.29 -13.78 -7.63
N TYR A 323 -7.33 -13.67 -6.30
CA TYR A 323 -8.23 -14.41 -5.41
C TYR A 323 -8.24 -13.75 -4.03
N PRO A 324 -9.23 -14.02 -3.16
CA PRO A 324 -9.38 -13.35 -1.87
C PRO A 324 -8.16 -13.42 -0.95
N GLU A 325 -7.46 -14.54 -0.91
CA GLU A 325 -6.32 -14.77 -0.03
C GLU A 325 -5.06 -13.96 -0.47
N LEU A 326 -5.01 -13.45 -1.70
CA LEU A 326 -4.05 -12.41 -2.15
C LEU A 326 -4.51 -10.97 -1.84
N GLY A 327 -5.63 -10.82 -1.14
CA GLY A 327 -6.20 -9.54 -0.77
C GLY A 327 -7.14 -8.92 -1.80
N TYR A 328 -7.54 -9.63 -2.86
CA TYR A 328 -8.49 -9.12 -3.86
C TYR A 328 -9.94 -9.29 -3.44
N ALA A 329 -10.69 -8.20 -3.42
CA ALA A 329 -12.13 -8.18 -3.18
C ALA A 329 -12.93 -8.27 -4.49
N GLY A 330 -12.37 -7.74 -5.59
CA GLY A 330 -13.10 -7.69 -6.85
C GLY A 330 -12.31 -7.21 -8.06
N VAL A 331 -13.04 -7.10 -9.18
CA VAL A 331 -12.57 -6.60 -10.46
C VAL A 331 -13.53 -5.52 -10.95
N MET A 332 -12.97 -4.44 -11.46
CA MET A 332 -13.66 -3.37 -12.17
C MET A 332 -13.22 -3.42 -13.64
N VAL A 333 -14.20 -3.44 -14.53
CA VAL A 333 -13.99 -3.43 -15.98
C VAL A 333 -14.79 -2.27 -16.55
N GLY A 334 -14.13 -1.33 -17.21
CA GLY A 334 -14.82 -0.20 -17.84
C GLY A 334 -14.14 0.22 -19.13
N PHE A 335 -14.95 0.79 -20.03
CA PHE A 335 -14.50 1.39 -21.29
C PHE A 335 -13.63 0.53 -22.22
N LEU A 336 -13.56 -0.78 -21.98
CA LEU A 336 -12.91 -1.74 -22.87
C LEU A 336 -13.78 -2.01 -24.10
N GLY A 337 -13.13 -2.13 -25.26
CA GLY A 337 -13.71 -2.63 -26.50
C GLY A 337 -13.97 -4.14 -26.50
N LYS A 338 -13.68 -4.81 -27.63
CA LYS A 338 -14.01 -6.23 -27.82
C LYS A 338 -13.09 -7.12 -26.96
N LEU A 339 -13.69 -7.84 -26.02
CA LEU A 339 -12.99 -8.78 -25.14
C LEU A 339 -12.76 -10.13 -25.85
N ASP A 340 -11.56 -10.67 -25.72
CA ASP A 340 -11.20 -11.96 -26.30
C ASP A 340 -11.65 -13.15 -25.42
N GLU A 341 -11.46 -14.38 -25.92
CA GLU A 341 -11.83 -15.59 -25.18
C GLU A 341 -10.97 -15.78 -23.92
N LYS A 342 -9.68 -15.42 -23.98
CA LYS A 342 -8.74 -15.53 -22.86
C LYS A 342 -9.19 -14.69 -21.66
N LEU A 343 -9.56 -13.44 -21.90
CA LEU A 343 -10.07 -12.54 -20.87
C LEU A 343 -11.44 -12.98 -20.38
N THR A 344 -12.31 -13.49 -21.27
CA THR A 344 -13.60 -14.07 -20.86
C THR A 344 -13.40 -15.21 -19.86
N ASP A 345 -12.47 -16.12 -20.12
CA ASP A 345 -12.18 -17.26 -19.24
C ASP A 345 -11.56 -16.82 -17.92
N TRP A 346 -10.70 -15.81 -17.96
CA TRP A 346 -10.14 -15.22 -16.75
C TRP A 346 -11.21 -14.56 -15.87
N LEU A 347 -12.18 -13.84 -16.46
CA LEU A 347 -13.30 -13.22 -15.73
C LEU A 347 -14.23 -14.26 -15.11
N ILE A 348 -14.52 -15.35 -15.83
CA ILE A 348 -15.29 -16.49 -15.29
C ILE A 348 -14.55 -17.10 -14.11
N LYS A 349 -13.24 -17.35 -14.24
CA LYS A 349 -12.41 -17.87 -13.15
C LYS A 349 -12.38 -16.94 -11.95
N ALA A 350 -12.25 -15.62 -12.15
CA ALA A 350 -12.29 -14.63 -11.07
C ALA A 350 -13.63 -14.69 -10.29
N LYS A 351 -14.75 -14.85 -10.99
CA LYS A 351 -16.06 -15.07 -10.38
C LYS A 351 -16.12 -16.39 -9.60
N GLU A 352 -15.57 -17.48 -10.14
CA GLU A 352 -15.54 -18.80 -9.48
C GLU A 352 -14.68 -18.81 -8.21
N GLU A 353 -13.61 -17.99 -8.16
CA GLU A 353 -12.79 -17.77 -6.95
C GLU A 353 -13.55 -16.98 -5.85
N GLY A 354 -14.70 -16.40 -6.20
CA GLY A 354 -15.59 -15.65 -5.31
C GLY A 354 -15.38 -14.13 -5.32
N LEU A 355 -14.67 -13.59 -6.30
CA LEU A 355 -14.48 -12.15 -6.45
C LEU A 355 -15.76 -11.46 -6.93
N LYS A 356 -15.95 -10.20 -6.51
CA LYS A 356 -17.03 -9.35 -7.02
C LYS A 356 -16.61 -8.68 -8.32
N LEU A 357 -17.42 -8.70 -9.35
CA LEU A 357 -17.11 -8.10 -10.65
C LEU A 357 -18.10 -6.98 -10.96
N PHE A 358 -17.59 -5.83 -11.40
CA PHE A 358 -18.42 -4.74 -11.90
C PHE A 358 -18.00 -4.29 -13.29
N PHE A 359 -19.00 -4.12 -14.16
CA PHE A 359 -18.83 -3.73 -15.55
C PHE A 359 -19.45 -2.34 -15.78
N LEU A 360 -18.64 -1.36 -16.19
CA LEU A 360 -19.05 0.04 -16.37
C LEU A 360 -18.93 0.45 -17.84
N ASN A 361 -20.07 0.68 -18.50
CA ASN A 361 -20.18 1.03 -19.91
C ASN A 361 -19.48 0.07 -20.90
N SER A 362 -19.03 -1.09 -20.43
CA SER A 362 -18.43 -2.15 -21.24
C SER A 362 -18.93 -3.51 -20.77
N LEU A 363 -19.44 -4.32 -21.69
CA LEU A 363 -19.74 -5.73 -21.44
C LEU A 363 -19.17 -6.58 -22.57
N PRO A 364 -18.62 -7.77 -22.27
CA PRO A 364 -18.20 -8.72 -23.29
C PRO A 364 -19.41 -9.18 -24.11
N TYR A 365 -19.39 -8.90 -25.42
CA TYR A 365 -20.36 -9.44 -26.38
C TYR A 365 -20.02 -10.90 -26.72
N ASN A 366 -20.20 -11.79 -25.75
CA ASN A 366 -19.84 -13.20 -25.83
C ASN A 366 -20.92 -14.07 -25.14
N GLU A 367 -21.51 -15.04 -25.86
CA GLU A 367 -22.53 -15.94 -25.30
C GLU A 367 -22.04 -16.75 -24.09
N LYS A 368 -20.78 -17.19 -24.09
CA LYS A 368 -20.14 -17.89 -22.96
C LYS A 368 -20.17 -17.02 -21.71
N PHE A 369 -19.84 -15.74 -21.86
CA PHE A 369 -19.90 -14.77 -20.78
C PHE A 369 -21.34 -14.58 -20.29
N TYR A 370 -22.27 -14.24 -21.18
CA TYR A 370 -23.67 -13.98 -20.79
C TYR A 370 -24.30 -15.16 -20.05
N ARG A 371 -24.07 -16.38 -20.54
CA ARG A 371 -24.52 -17.61 -19.87
C ARG A 371 -23.87 -17.80 -18.51
N ALA A 372 -22.56 -17.64 -18.40
CA ALA A 372 -21.83 -17.80 -17.14
C ALA A 372 -22.26 -16.74 -16.10
N PHE A 373 -22.69 -15.55 -16.54
CA PHE A 373 -23.09 -14.44 -15.66
C PHE A 373 -24.61 -14.34 -15.43
N GLY A 374 -25.42 -15.20 -16.05
CA GLY A 374 -26.88 -15.23 -15.85
C GLY A 374 -27.60 -14.04 -16.50
N ILE A 375 -27.09 -13.60 -17.65
CA ILE A 375 -27.62 -12.50 -18.44
C ILE A 375 -28.21 -13.11 -19.72
N ARG A 376 -29.48 -12.87 -19.96
CA ARG A 376 -30.12 -13.25 -21.23
C ARG A 376 -30.06 -12.07 -22.18
N VAL A 377 -29.75 -12.36 -23.44
CA VAL A 377 -29.60 -11.35 -24.49
C VAL A 377 -30.70 -11.51 -25.51
N GLU A 378 -31.34 -10.41 -25.87
CA GLU A 378 -32.32 -10.32 -26.93
C GLU A 378 -31.89 -9.27 -27.96
N ARG A 379 -32.29 -9.46 -29.22
CA ARG A 379 -32.15 -8.43 -30.25
C ARG A 379 -33.19 -7.32 -30.02
N ASN A 380 -32.75 -6.07 -30.08
CA ASN A 380 -33.66 -4.93 -30.17
C ASN A 380 -34.32 -4.93 -31.56
N ARG A 381 -35.64 -5.11 -31.59
CA ARG A 381 -36.42 -5.14 -32.84
C ARG A 381 -36.84 -3.74 -33.30
N GLU A 382 -36.69 -2.74 -32.43
CA GLU A 382 -36.93 -1.34 -32.76
C GLU A 382 -35.80 -0.84 -33.66
N ARG A 383 -36.15 -0.37 -34.86
CA ARG A 383 -35.19 0.06 -35.89
C ARG A 383 -34.88 1.56 -35.82
N SER A 384 -35.64 2.31 -35.03
CA SER A 384 -35.43 3.74 -34.81
C SER A 384 -34.69 4.01 -33.50
N ILE A 385 -33.91 5.09 -33.45
CA ILE A 385 -33.17 5.54 -32.24
C ILE A 385 -34.12 6.23 -31.25
N ASN A 386 -35.35 5.71 -31.12
CA ASN A 386 -36.31 6.24 -30.17
C ASN A 386 -35.77 6.05 -28.74
N PRO A 387 -35.95 7.06 -27.86
CA PRO A 387 -35.51 6.93 -26.48
C PRO A 387 -36.29 5.81 -25.79
N PHE A 388 -35.59 5.03 -24.97
CA PHE A 388 -36.26 4.07 -24.11
C PHE A 388 -37.16 4.79 -23.10
N ARG A 389 -38.35 4.23 -22.85
CA ARG A 389 -39.23 4.65 -21.77
C ARG A 389 -38.73 4.05 -20.46
N LEU A 390 -38.39 4.88 -19.47
CA LEU A 390 -38.02 4.42 -18.14
C LEU A 390 -39.25 3.80 -17.44
N ILE A 391 -39.20 2.51 -17.11
CA ILE A 391 -40.28 1.80 -16.41
C ILE A 391 -40.12 1.94 -14.89
N ARG A 392 -38.90 1.77 -14.37
CA ARG A 392 -38.59 1.86 -12.94
C ARG A 392 -37.22 2.50 -12.72
N PRO A 393 -37.17 3.67 -12.05
CA PRO A 393 -36.05 3.99 -11.18
C PRO A 393 -36.31 3.35 -9.80
N LYS A 394 -35.32 2.66 -9.22
CA LYS A 394 -35.28 2.47 -7.75
C LYS A 394 -34.82 3.78 -7.09
N GLU A 395 -35.10 3.94 -5.79
CA GLU A 395 -34.71 5.11 -4.97
C GLU A 395 -33.28 5.63 -5.29
N ASN A 396 -33.12 6.96 -5.31
CA ASN A 396 -31.85 7.70 -5.48
C ASN A 396 -31.22 7.75 -6.89
N GLY A 397 -32.01 7.71 -7.97
CA GLY A 397 -31.56 8.14 -9.29
C GLY A 397 -31.51 9.68 -9.43
N GLY A 398 -30.65 10.20 -10.31
CA GLY A 398 -30.50 11.64 -10.56
C GLY A 398 -29.45 12.34 -9.69
N PHE A 399 -28.32 11.68 -9.41
CA PHE A 399 -27.27 12.20 -8.50
C PHE A 399 -26.57 13.47 -9.03
N GLU A 400 -25.75 13.36 -10.08
CA GLU A 400 -25.15 14.51 -10.78
C GLU A 400 -25.88 14.84 -12.08
N ALA A 401 -26.46 13.80 -12.71
CA ALA A 401 -27.21 13.91 -13.95
C ALA A 401 -28.45 13.00 -13.91
N PRO A 402 -29.53 13.32 -14.66
CA PRO A 402 -30.67 12.42 -14.80
C PRO A 402 -30.25 11.09 -15.43
N ILE A 403 -31.01 10.03 -15.14
CA ILE A 403 -30.81 8.73 -15.79
C ILE A 403 -31.12 8.87 -17.29
N LYS A 404 -30.15 8.52 -18.13
CA LYS A 404 -30.28 8.43 -19.57
C LYS A 404 -29.84 7.04 -20.02
N VAL A 405 -30.57 6.44 -20.96
CA VAL A 405 -30.20 5.16 -21.55
C VAL A 405 -30.05 5.34 -23.05
N SER A 406 -28.83 5.14 -23.54
CA SER A 406 -28.51 5.23 -24.96
C SER A 406 -29.06 4.04 -25.74
N TYR A 407 -29.40 4.25 -27.00
CA TYR A 407 -29.87 3.19 -27.88
C TYR A 407 -28.85 2.04 -27.97
N THR A 408 -29.35 0.82 -28.11
CA THR A 408 -28.54 -0.39 -28.30
C THR A 408 -29.28 -1.41 -29.15
N ASP A 409 -28.57 -2.11 -30.03
CA ASP A 409 -29.11 -3.25 -30.79
C ASP A 409 -29.33 -4.50 -29.93
N THR A 410 -28.77 -4.50 -28.72
CA THR A 410 -28.72 -5.64 -27.81
C THR A 410 -29.41 -5.30 -26.51
N LEU A 411 -30.53 -5.97 -26.21
CA LEU A 411 -31.28 -5.82 -24.97
C LEU A 411 -30.87 -6.90 -23.97
N LEU A 412 -30.46 -6.46 -22.79
CA LEU A 412 -30.08 -7.33 -21.68
C LEU A 412 -31.26 -7.56 -20.73
N ILE A 413 -31.46 -8.81 -20.32
CA ILE A 413 -32.41 -9.23 -19.30
C ILE A 413 -31.64 -9.94 -18.18
N ALA A 414 -31.64 -9.34 -16.99
CA ALA A 414 -31.08 -9.94 -15.78
C ALA A 414 -32.03 -11.01 -15.20
N GLU A 415 -31.76 -12.30 -15.44
CA GLU A 415 -32.69 -13.38 -15.04
C GLU A 415 -32.72 -13.66 -13.53
N LYS A 416 -31.56 -13.52 -12.88
CA LYS A 416 -31.38 -13.72 -11.43
C LYS A 416 -30.84 -12.48 -10.71
N GLY A 417 -30.71 -11.37 -11.45
CA GLY A 417 -30.22 -10.10 -10.93
C GLY A 417 -31.37 -9.18 -10.52
N THR A 418 -31.07 -8.23 -9.66
CA THR A 418 -31.97 -7.12 -9.35
C THR A 418 -31.72 -5.98 -10.33
N PRO A 419 -32.64 -5.68 -11.26
CA PRO A 419 -32.51 -4.50 -12.12
C PRO A 419 -32.60 -3.23 -11.26
N MET A 420 -31.59 -2.38 -11.40
CA MET A 420 -31.54 -1.04 -10.79
C MET A 420 -32.16 0.00 -11.72
N VAL A 421 -32.02 -0.22 -13.03
CA VAL A 421 -32.70 0.53 -14.09
C VAL A 421 -33.42 -0.49 -14.99
N GLU A 422 -34.72 -0.30 -15.19
CA GLU A 422 -35.53 -1.05 -16.15
C GLU A 422 -36.17 -0.07 -17.12
N VAL A 423 -35.94 -0.30 -18.42
CA VAL A 423 -36.50 0.52 -19.50
C VAL A 423 -37.20 -0.36 -20.55
N GLU A 424 -38.02 0.28 -21.38
CA GLU A 424 -38.78 -0.36 -22.46
C GLU A 424 -38.59 0.39 -23.77
N ASN A 425 -38.48 -0.33 -24.89
CA ASN A 425 -38.59 0.30 -26.21
C ASN A 425 -40.07 0.52 -26.60
N SER A 426 -40.31 1.20 -27.72
CA SER A 426 -41.66 1.43 -28.27
C SER A 426 -42.43 0.16 -28.63
N LEU A 427 -41.76 -0.98 -28.76
CA LEU A 427 -42.35 -2.28 -29.08
C LEU A 427 -42.65 -3.13 -27.82
N GLY A 428 -42.46 -2.57 -26.62
CA GLY A 428 -42.70 -3.30 -25.36
C GLY A 428 -41.59 -4.27 -24.96
N GLN A 429 -40.43 -4.24 -25.62
CA GLN A 429 -39.28 -5.06 -25.21
C GLN A 429 -38.58 -4.41 -24.03
N LYS A 430 -38.39 -5.19 -22.96
CA LYS A 430 -37.68 -4.76 -21.76
C LYS A 430 -36.18 -4.76 -21.95
N HIS A 431 -35.51 -3.92 -21.18
CA HIS A 431 -34.08 -3.87 -21.08
C HIS A 431 -33.65 -3.45 -19.67
N HIS A 432 -32.69 -4.18 -19.10
CA HIS A 432 -32.08 -3.91 -17.79
C HIS A 432 -30.64 -3.41 -17.99
N PRO A 433 -30.41 -2.13 -18.36
CA PRO A 433 -29.06 -1.63 -18.62
C PRO A 433 -28.20 -1.53 -17.36
N PHE A 434 -28.80 -1.53 -16.17
CA PHE A 434 -28.10 -1.59 -14.88
C PHE A 434 -28.76 -2.65 -13.99
N ALA A 435 -28.01 -3.67 -13.61
CA ALA A 435 -28.46 -4.70 -12.67
C ALA A 435 -27.34 -5.14 -11.72
N LEU A 436 -27.74 -5.53 -10.51
CA LEU A 436 -26.88 -6.11 -9.48
C LEU A 436 -27.19 -7.60 -9.27
N PHE A 437 -26.16 -8.37 -8.96
CA PHE A 437 -26.20 -9.81 -8.72
C PHE A 437 -25.34 -10.16 -7.50
N ASP A 438 -25.44 -11.40 -7.01
CA ASP A 438 -24.57 -11.88 -5.94
C ASP A 438 -23.08 -11.85 -6.31
N TRP A 439 -22.75 -11.94 -7.61
CA TRP A 439 -21.37 -11.84 -8.10
C TRP A 439 -20.90 -10.40 -8.33
N GLY A 440 -21.76 -9.38 -8.17
CA GLY A 440 -21.44 -7.97 -8.42
C GLY A 440 -22.50 -7.29 -9.27
N GLY A 441 -22.18 -6.89 -10.51
CA GLY A 441 -23.17 -6.32 -11.42
C GLY A 441 -22.60 -5.68 -12.67
N TYR A 442 -23.45 -4.99 -13.40
CA TYR A 442 -23.07 -4.20 -14.57
C TYR A 442 -23.95 -2.97 -14.70
N ALA A 443 -23.42 -1.90 -15.28
CA ALA A 443 -24.17 -0.76 -15.78
C ALA A 443 -23.63 -0.37 -17.15
N VAL A 444 -24.49 -0.39 -18.17
CA VAL A 444 -24.13 -0.10 -19.56
C VAL A 444 -25.09 0.91 -20.18
N ASN A 445 -24.82 1.31 -21.43
CA ASN A 445 -25.65 2.23 -22.19
C ASN A 445 -25.93 3.54 -21.44
N GLU A 446 -24.90 4.08 -20.76
CA GLU A 446 -24.96 5.35 -20.02
C GLU A 446 -25.89 5.35 -18.80
N SER A 447 -26.40 4.19 -18.37
CA SER A 447 -27.39 4.08 -17.29
C SER A 447 -26.89 4.42 -15.89
N LEU A 448 -25.58 4.39 -15.66
CA LEU A 448 -24.92 4.79 -14.39
C LEU A 448 -23.99 5.99 -14.56
N LEU A 449 -23.24 6.03 -15.66
CA LEU A 449 -22.29 7.09 -15.98
C LEU A 449 -22.51 7.49 -17.43
N ASN A 450 -22.88 8.75 -17.66
CA ASN A 450 -23.20 9.23 -19.01
C ASN A 450 -21.95 9.59 -19.83
N SER A 451 -22.16 9.95 -21.09
CA SER A 451 -21.11 10.39 -22.03
C SER A 451 -20.37 11.68 -21.63
N GLU A 452 -20.91 12.47 -20.69
CA GLU A 452 -20.28 13.66 -20.12
C GLU A 452 -19.53 13.35 -18.80
N GLU A 453 -19.40 12.06 -18.46
CA GLU A 453 -18.78 11.54 -17.24
C GLU A 453 -19.50 11.96 -15.95
N LEU A 454 -20.82 12.16 -16.02
CA LEU A 454 -21.67 12.49 -14.88
C LEU A 454 -22.42 11.26 -14.37
N TRP A 455 -22.44 11.10 -13.05
CA TRP A 455 -23.03 9.94 -12.39
C TRP A 455 -24.55 10.10 -12.22
N SER A 456 -25.31 9.13 -12.74
CA SER A 456 -26.77 9.08 -12.55
C SER A 456 -27.19 8.54 -11.17
N PHE A 457 -26.31 7.81 -10.49
CA PHE A 457 -26.49 7.32 -9.11
C PHE A 457 -25.25 7.66 -8.29
N ASP A 458 -25.38 7.80 -6.96
CA ASP A 458 -24.23 8.00 -6.07
C ASP A 458 -23.28 6.77 -6.18
N PRO A 459 -22.06 6.94 -6.73
CA PRO A 459 -21.15 5.82 -6.95
C PRO A 459 -20.62 5.23 -5.64
N PHE A 460 -20.59 5.99 -4.54
CA PHE A 460 -20.20 5.48 -3.23
C PHE A 460 -21.20 4.42 -2.75
N GLU A 461 -22.50 4.65 -2.94
CA GLU A 461 -23.55 3.70 -2.57
C GLU A 461 -23.60 2.48 -3.49
N VAL A 462 -23.36 2.67 -4.79
CA VAL A 462 -23.29 1.57 -5.76
C VAL A 462 -22.12 0.64 -5.45
N PHE A 463 -20.90 1.18 -5.35
CA PHE A 463 -19.71 0.36 -5.14
C PHE A 463 -19.67 -0.25 -3.73
N LYS A 464 -20.24 0.41 -2.72
CA LYS A 464 -20.48 -0.17 -1.40
C LYS A 464 -21.38 -1.42 -1.46
N LYS A 465 -22.44 -1.41 -2.28
CA LYS A 465 -23.31 -2.59 -2.47
C LYS A 465 -22.63 -3.70 -3.26
N VAL A 466 -21.79 -3.36 -4.22
CA VAL A 466 -21.11 -4.33 -5.11
C VAL A 466 -19.96 -5.04 -4.40
N PHE A 467 -19.01 -4.27 -3.87
CA PHE A 467 -17.77 -4.80 -3.30
C PHE A 467 -17.84 -4.99 -1.78
N GLY A 468 -18.88 -4.46 -1.12
CA GLY A 468 -18.93 -4.29 0.33
C GLY A 468 -18.14 -3.06 0.77
N THR A 469 -17.97 -2.85 2.07
CA THR A 469 -16.92 -1.97 2.60
C THR A 469 -15.97 -2.79 3.44
N THR A 470 -14.71 -2.36 3.51
CA THR A 470 -13.85 -2.82 4.58
C THR A 470 -14.42 -2.24 5.87
N LEU A 471 -14.66 -3.06 6.88
CA LEU A 471 -15.32 -2.58 8.11
C LEU A 471 -14.47 -1.53 8.85
N LEU A 472 -13.16 -1.50 8.57
CA LEU A 472 -12.21 -0.46 8.95
C LEU A 472 -11.60 0.13 7.67
N ILE A 473 -11.54 1.46 7.58
CA ILE A 473 -11.11 2.17 6.36
C ILE A 473 -9.89 3.03 6.67
N PRO A 474 -8.69 2.66 6.20
CA PRO A 474 -7.54 3.56 6.13
C PRO A 474 -7.88 4.95 5.58
N ASP A 475 -7.53 6.03 6.28
CA ASP A 475 -7.84 7.41 5.87
C ASP A 475 -6.59 8.22 5.50
N LEU A 476 -6.62 8.80 4.30
CA LEU A 476 -5.54 9.61 3.73
C LEU A 476 -5.73 11.12 3.93
N THR A 477 -6.76 11.54 4.67
CA THR A 477 -7.18 12.94 4.74
C THR A 477 -7.02 13.56 6.12
N THR A 478 -6.92 12.73 7.17
CA THR A 478 -6.97 13.17 8.56
C THR A 478 -5.79 12.64 9.36
N GLN A 479 -5.23 13.51 10.20
CA GLN A 479 -4.27 13.12 11.24
C GLN A 479 -4.70 13.70 12.57
N ASN A 480 -4.94 12.86 13.57
CA ASN A 480 -5.34 13.27 14.92
C ASN A 480 -6.51 14.26 14.92
N GLY A 481 -7.46 14.07 14.00
CA GLY A 481 -8.66 14.88 13.85
C GLY A 481 -8.49 16.08 12.92
N GLY A 482 -7.29 16.64 12.78
CA GLY A 482 -7.00 17.71 11.84
C GLY A 482 -6.95 17.22 10.40
N ARG A 483 -7.40 18.05 9.45
CA ARG A 483 -7.24 17.75 8.03
C ARG A 483 -5.78 17.91 7.64
N ILE A 484 -5.21 16.95 6.93
CA ILE A 484 -3.81 17.03 6.51
C ILE A 484 -3.61 18.28 5.64
N LEU A 485 -2.52 19.02 5.90
CA LEU A 485 -2.08 20.16 5.11
C LEU A 485 -0.69 19.88 4.54
N THR A 486 -0.54 19.98 3.22
CA THR A 486 0.75 19.92 2.52
C THR A 486 0.97 21.20 1.72
N ALA A 487 2.22 21.61 1.58
CA ALA A 487 2.63 22.68 0.68
C ALA A 487 3.84 22.22 -0.14
N HIS A 488 3.76 22.30 -1.46
CA HIS A 488 4.89 21.98 -2.32
C HIS A 488 5.02 22.93 -3.50
N ILE A 489 6.27 23.12 -3.93
CA ILE A 489 6.67 24.12 -4.91
C ILE A 489 7.46 23.43 -6.03
N ASP A 490 6.91 23.49 -7.23
CA ASP A 490 7.58 23.05 -8.45
C ASP A 490 8.61 24.10 -8.89
N GLY A 491 9.72 23.61 -9.46
CA GLY A 491 10.95 24.37 -9.65
C GLY A 491 10.90 25.44 -10.74
N ASP A 492 9.79 25.53 -11.48
CA ASP A 492 9.64 26.31 -12.71
C ASP A 492 9.84 27.81 -12.50
N ALA A 493 10.55 28.42 -13.45
CA ALA A 493 10.81 29.85 -13.50
C ALA A 493 11.52 30.39 -12.26
N PHE A 494 12.29 29.56 -11.55
CA PHE A 494 13.03 29.97 -10.35
C PHE A 494 13.96 31.16 -10.61
N PHE A 495 14.50 31.21 -11.84
CA PHE A 495 15.41 32.25 -12.32
C PHE A 495 14.72 33.59 -12.60
N GLY A 496 13.39 33.64 -12.77
CA GLY A 496 12.69 34.84 -13.22
C GLY A 496 12.81 36.01 -12.23
N ASP A 497 12.40 37.20 -12.68
CA ASP A 497 12.40 38.42 -11.88
C ASP A 497 10.97 38.87 -11.57
N ALA A 498 10.75 39.44 -10.39
CA ALA A 498 9.42 39.92 -9.99
C ALA A 498 9.07 41.23 -10.71
N GLU A 499 7.87 41.35 -11.28
CA GLU A 499 7.48 42.54 -12.06
C GLU A 499 7.36 43.80 -11.19
N PHE A 500 7.00 43.64 -9.92
CA PHE A 500 6.86 44.74 -8.96
C PHE A 500 8.16 45.09 -8.22
N ASP A 501 9.17 44.23 -8.30
CA ASP A 501 10.52 44.48 -7.76
C ASP A 501 11.55 43.69 -8.60
N PRO A 502 11.95 44.21 -9.77
CA PRO A 502 12.85 43.50 -10.69
C PRO A 502 14.25 43.24 -10.15
N SER A 503 14.59 43.79 -8.97
CA SER A 503 15.86 43.51 -8.31
C SER A 503 15.90 42.12 -7.67
N LYS A 504 14.73 41.52 -7.41
CA LYS A 504 14.58 40.22 -6.74
C LYS A 504 14.18 39.13 -7.71
N THR A 505 14.80 37.96 -7.55
CA THR A 505 14.35 36.76 -8.26
C THR A 505 13.05 36.22 -7.65
N LEU A 506 12.31 35.43 -8.41
CA LEU A 506 11.11 34.74 -7.93
C LEU A 506 11.43 33.82 -6.74
N GLY A 507 12.58 33.14 -6.76
CA GLY A 507 13.09 32.38 -5.63
C GLY A 507 13.23 33.22 -4.35
N GLU A 508 13.75 34.45 -4.45
CA GLU A 508 13.88 35.36 -3.30
C GLU A 508 12.52 35.85 -2.80
N VAL A 509 11.61 36.22 -3.71
CA VAL A 509 10.25 36.66 -3.36
C VAL A 509 9.51 35.55 -2.61
N ILE A 510 9.47 34.32 -3.15
CA ILE A 510 8.78 33.20 -2.51
C ILE A 510 9.43 32.83 -1.16
N ARG A 511 10.77 32.89 -1.05
CA ARG A 511 11.48 32.66 0.21
C ARG A 511 11.02 33.62 1.31
N GLU A 512 10.96 34.92 1.04
CA GLU A 512 10.60 35.94 2.04
C GLU A 512 9.09 36.00 2.29
N GLU A 513 8.29 36.05 1.23
CA GLU A 513 6.87 36.37 1.32
C GLU A 513 5.99 35.17 1.65
N ILE A 514 6.48 33.94 1.42
CA ILE A 514 5.73 32.70 1.64
C ILE A 514 6.47 31.79 2.62
N ILE A 515 7.63 31.25 2.24
CA ILE A 515 8.27 30.16 3.01
C ILE A 515 8.64 30.63 4.43
N LYS A 516 9.24 31.81 4.58
CA LYS A 516 9.56 32.36 5.91
C LYS A 516 8.35 32.88 6.66
N ARG A 517 7.34 33.38 5.94
CA ARG A 517 6.12 33.96 6.51
C ARG A 517 5.19 32.90 7.11
N TYR A 518 5.12 31.73 6.50
CA TYR A 518 4.27 30.62 6.92
C TYR A 518 5.15 29.41 7.30
N PRO A 519 5.56 29.25 8.57
CA PRO A 519 6.51 28.21 8.98
C PRO A 519 5.86 26.83 9.13
N ILE A 520 5.28 26.32 8.04
CA ILE A 520 4.80 24.93 7.89
C ILE A 520 5.78 24.13 7.03
N PRO A 521 5.69 22.78 7.02
CA PRO A 521 6.46 21.96 6.09
C PRO A 521 6.22 22.35 4.62
N HIS A 522 7.29 22.69 3.92
CA HIS A 522 7.30 22.93 2.48
C HIS A 522 8.21 21.91 1.80
N THR A 523 7.72 21.21 0.78
CA THR A 523 8.59 20.43 -0.12
C THR A 523 8.91 21.29 -1.34
N VAL A 524 10.18 21.66 -1.52
CA VAL A 524 10.59 22.65 -2.52
C VAL A 524 11.56 22.01 -3.50
N SER A 525 11.25 22.09 -4.78
CA SER A 525 12.08 21.55 -5.85
C SER A 525 12.75 22.65 -6.68
N ILE A 526 13.74 22.28 -7.48
CA ILE A 526 14.34 23.13 -8.51
C ILE A 526 14.51 22.33 -9.81
N VAL A 527 14.40 23.02 -10.95
CA VAL A 527 14.87 22.52 -12.24
C VAL A 527 16.37 22.80 -12.32
N VAL A 528 17.20 21.76 -12.35
CA VAL A 528 18.67 21.95 -12.27
C VAL A 528 19.20 22.77 -13.45
N GLY A 529 18.63 22.62 -14.64
CA GLY A 529 18.96 23.37 -15.84
C GLY A 529 18.62 24.86 -15.79
N GLU A 530 17.78 25.31 -14.87
CA GLU A 530 17.53 26.75 -14.67
C GLU A 530 18.57 27.39 -13.73
N VAL A 531 19.20 26.59 -12.86
CA VAL A 531 20.06 27.07 -11.77
C VAL A 531 21.55 26.81 -12.04
N SER A 532 21.88 25.70 -12.69
CA SER A 532 23.25 25.24 -12.89
C SER A 532 24.01 26.05 -13.95
N LYS A 533 25.35 26.03 -13.84
CA LYS A 533 26.23 26.72 -14.79
C LYS A 533 26.20 26.10 -16.19
N ASP A 534 25.86 24.82 -16.28
CA ASP A 534 25.70 24.09 -17.54
C ASP A 534 24.27 24.20 -18.10
N GLY A 535 23.44 25.03 -17.46
CA GLY A 535 22.03 25.25 -17.79
C GLY A 535 21.76 26.45 -18.71
N LEU A 536 20.53 26.98 -18.62
CA LEU A 536 20.05 28.10 -19.43
C LEU A 536 20.68 29.46 -19.08
N TYR A 537 21.07 29.65 -17.81
CA TYR A 537 21.49 30.95 -17.28
C TYR A 537 22.86 30.89 -16.58
N PRO A 538 23.95 30.55 -17.30
CA PRO A 538 25.30 30.42 -16.72
C PRO A 538 25.74 31.65 -15.93
N ASP A 539 25.44 32.85 -16.44
CA ASP A 539 25.83 34.13 -15.83
C ASP A 539 25.06 34.44 -14.53
N ARG A 540 23.89 33.83 -14.33
CA ARG A 540 23.07 33.97 -13.11
C ARG A 540 23.30 32.83 -12.11
N SER A 541 23.98 31.76 -12.51
CA SER A 541 24.04 30.49 -11.78
C SER A 541 24.53 30.63 -10.35
N GLU A 542 25.59 31.42 -10.11
CA GLU A 542 26.13 31.61 -8.75
C GLU A 542 25.09 32.21 -7.81
N ARG A 543 24.38 33.27 -8.25
CA ARG A 543 23.30 33.89 -7.48
C ARG A 543 22.18 32.89 -7.24
N LEU A 544 21.74 32.17 -8.27
CA LEU A 544 20.62 31.23 -8.16
C LEU A 544 20.94 30.06 -7.21
N ILE A 545 22.15 29.49 -7.29
CA ILE A 545 22.62 28.46 -6.35
C ILE A 545 22.60 28.98 -4.91
N ASN A 546 23.06 30.22 -4.68
CA ASN A 546 23.03 30.82 -3.35
C ASN A 546 21.60 31.03 -2.83
N VAL A 547 20.67 31.44 -3.70
CA VAL A 547 19.24 31.50 -3.36
C VAL A 547 18.71 30.11 -3.02
N THR A 548 18.99 29.08 -3.82
CA THR A 548 18.56 27.70 -3.53
C THR A 548 19.10 27.21 -2.19
N LYS A 549 20.40 27.41 -1.91
CA LYS A 549 21.01 27.07 -0.61
C LYS A 549 20.30 27.75 0.55
N SER A 550 19.97 29.04 0.41
CA SER A 550 19.28 29.81 1.45
C SER A 550 17.84 29.33 1.71
N ILE A 551 17.16 28.79 0.69
CA ILE A 551 15.83 28.18 0.84
C ILE A 551 15.96 26.82 1.52
N PHE A 552 16.87 25.97 1.03
CA PHE A 552 17.07 24.63 1.58
C PHE A 552 17.67 24.62 2.98
N SER A 553 18.32 25.70 3.43
CA SER A 553 18.77 25.84 4.83
C SER A 553 17.63 26.07 5.83
N ILE A 554 16.43 26.44 5.39
CA ILE A 554 15.27 26.67 6.28
C ILE A 554 14.81 25.34 6.86
N GLU A 555 14.62 25.26 8.18
CA GLU A 555 14.31 24.01 8.91
C GLU A 555 13.08 23.29 8.35
N TRP A 556 11.99 24.02 8.11
CA TRP A 556 10.72 23.50 7.59
C TRP A 556 10.67 23.38 6.05
N VAL A 557 11.84 23.30 5.39
CA VAL A 557 11.95 23.03 3.95
C VAL A 557 12.57 21.65 3.71
N GLU A 558 11.87 20.81 2.96
CA GLU A 558 12.32 19.53 2.43
C GLU A 558 12.79 19.69 0.97
N PRO A 559 14.06 19.38 0.66
CA PRO A 559 14.56 19.46 -0.71
C PRO A 559 13.99 18.38 -1.63
N ALA A 560 13.60 18.81 -2.83
CA ALA A 560 13.11 17.96 -3.91
C ALA A 560 13.84 18.25 -5.23
N SER A 561 13.72 17.33 -6.19
CA SER A 561 14.20 17.49 -7.57
C SER A 561 13.01 17.69 -8.51
N HIS A 562 13.11 18.66 -9.43
CA HIS A 562 12.17 18.86 -10.54
C HIS A 562 12.85 18.59 -11.88
N SER A 563 13.59 17.48 -11.93
CA SER A 563 14.44 17.03 -13.05
C SER A 563 15.60 17.96 -13.42
N PHE A 564 16.31 17.62 -14.50
CA PHE A 564 17.40 18.43 -15.02
C PHE A 564 16.89 19.46 -16.02
N SER A 565 16.24 19.03 -17.10
CA SER A 565 15.84 19.90 -18.21
C SER A 565 14.34 20.18 -18.26
N HIS A 566 13.57 19.74 -17.26
CA HIS A 566 12.12 19.83 -17.23
C HIS A 566 11.47 19.17 -18.48
N PRO A 567 11.49 17.83 -18.58
CA PRO A 567 10.75 17.13 -19.64
C PRO A 567 9.27 17.50 -19.62
N TYR A 568 8.73 17.88 -20.78
CA TYR A 568 7.31 18.20 -20.91
C TYR A 568 6.44 16.96 -21.01
N ASP A 569 7.00 15.84 -21.48
CA ASP A 569 6.32 14.55 -21.62
C ASP A 569 7.31 13.42 -21.36
N TRP A 570 6.99 12.52 -20.42
CA TRP A 570 7.84 11.39 -20.05
C TRP A 570 7.61 10.15 -20.93
N GLN A 571 6.55 10.18 -21.75
CA GLN A 571 6.20 9.15 -22.72
C GLN A 571 5.90 9.76 -24.11
N PRO A 572 6.84 10.53 -24.70
CA PRO A 572 6.60 11.32 -25.91
C PRO A 572 6.21 10.47 -27.12
N LYS A 573 6.55 9.18 -27.14
CA LYS A 573 6.17 8.22 -28.19
C LYS A 573 4.65 8.04 -28.35
N TYR A 574 3.86 8.36 -27.33
CA TYR A 574 2.39 8.24 -27.38
C TYR A 574 1.70 9.57 -27.71
N ARG A 575 2.47 10.65 -27.86
CA ARG A 575 1.92 11.95 -28.22
C ARG A 575 1.60 11.99 -29.72
N LYS A 576 0.39 12.45 -30.04
CA LYS A 576 -0.09 12.54 -31.44
C LYS A 576 0.44 13.75 -32.21
N ARG A 577 0.95 14.78 -31.52
CA ARG A 577 1.44 16.04 -32.11
C ARG A 577 2.75 16.44 -31.46
N GLU A 578 3.73 16.82 -32.27
CA GLU A 578 4.98 17.38 -31.75
C GLU A 578 4.71 18.68 -31.00
N LEU A 579 5.56 18.94 -29.99
CA LEU A 579 5.53 20.18 -29.24
C LEU A 579 6.32 21.25 -30.00
N PRO A 580 5.73 22.41 -30.32
CA PRO A 580 6.41 23.48 -31.06
C PRO A 580 7.70 23.99 -30.41
N TYR A 581 7.84 23.79 -29.10
CA TYR A 581 8.96 24.24 -28.27
C TYR A 581 9.91 23.10 -27.86
N GLY A 582 9.79 21.91 -28.46
CA GLY A 582 10.59 20.74 -28.11
C GLY A 582 10.03 19.96 -26.91
N TYR A 583 10.80 18.98 -26.42
CA TYR A 583 10.38 18.03 -25.37
C TYR A 583 10.90 18.34 -23.98
N ASN A 584 11.78 19.34 -23.87
CA ASN A 584 12.38 19.83 -22.64
C ASN A 584 12.93 21.25 -22.86
N LEU A 585 13.38 21.91 -21.79
CA LEU A 585 14.04 23.22 -21.88
C LEU A 585 15.25 23.17 -22.84
N PRO A 586 15.46 24.22 -23.66
CA PRO A 586 16.46 24.23 -24.74
C PRO A 586 17.90 24.45 -24.20
N ILE A 587 18.40 23.52 -23.39
CA ILE A 587 19.74 23.56 -22.81
C ILE A 587 20.77 23.22 -23.89
N LYS A 588 21.75 24.11 -24.08
CA LYS A 588 22.75 24.00 -25.14
C LYS A 588 23.58 22.72 -24.99
N GLY A 589 23.57 21.88 -26.04
CA GLY A 589 24.35 20.64 -26.09
C GLY A 589 23.75 19.46 -25.31
N TYR A 590 22.55 19.61 -24.75
CA TYR A 590 21.86 18.55 -24.04
C TYR A 590 20.82 17.88 -24.94
N ASN A 591 20.77 16.54 -24.86
CA ASN A 591 19.69 15.73 -25.41
C ASN A 591 19.02 14.97 -24.27
N LEU A 592 17.70 14.85 -24.32
CA LEU A 592 16.89 14.22 -23.28
C LEU A 592 17.43 12.84 -22.89
N ASN A 593 17.85 12.70 -21.63
CA ASN A 593 18.41 11.48 -21.06
C ASN A 593 17.79 11.20 -19.69
N TRP A 594 17.01 10.11 -19.58
CA TRP A 594 16.23 9.83 -18.38
C TRP A 594 17.05 9.65 -17.10
N ASP A 595 18.28 9.11 -17.19
CA ASP A 595 19.15 8.99 -16.01
C ASP A 595 19.68 10.35 -15.56
N SER A 596 20.02 11.24 -16.50
CA SER A 596 20.38 12.63 -16.21
C SER A 596 19.20 13.40 -15.59
N GLU A 597 17.98 13.16 -16.09
CA GLU A 597 16.76 13.78 -15.56
C GLU A 597 16.40 13.32 -14.16
N ILE A 598 16.69 12.08 -13.78
CA ILE A 598 16.26 11.51 -12.50
C ILE A 598 17.43 11.42 -11.53
N ARG A 599 18.41 10.55 -11.81
CA ARG A 599 19.57 10.35 -10.94
C ARG A 599 20.50 11.56 -10.98
N GLY A 600 20.83 12.04 -12.17
CA GLY A 600 21.77 13.14 -12.38
C GLY A 600 21.34 14.43 -11.68
N SER A 601 20.08 14.82 -11.81
CA SER A 601 19.54 16.00 -11.13
C SER A 601 19.57 15.87 -9.60
N VAL A 602 19.21 14.70 -9.08
CA VAL A 602 19.22 14.41 -7.64
C VAL A 602 20.63 14.46 -7.08
N GLU A 603 21.58 13.81 -7.75
CA GLU A 603 23.00 13.80 -7.35
C GLU A 603 23.61 15.20 -7.43
N TRP A 604 23.28 15.97 -8.46
CA TRP A 604 23.72 17.36 -8.59
C TRP A 604 23.21 18.22 -7.43
N ILE A 605 21.92 18.15 -7.08
CA ILE A 605 21.36 18.91 -5.95
C ILE A 605 22.04 18.52 -4.64
N ASN A 606 22.20 17.21 -4.40
CA ASN A 606 22.86 16.72 -3.20
C ASN A 606 24.31 17.23 -3.08
N ARG A 607 25.06 17.23 -4.20
CA ARG A 607 26.47 17.60 -4.23
C ARG A 607 26.71 19.11 -4.22
N GLU A 608 26.01 19.87 -5.05
CA GLU A 608 26.29 21.30 -5.26
C GLU A 608 25.55 22.20 -4.28
N VAL A 609 24.37 21.78 -3.82
CA VAL A 609 23.48 22.60 -2.98
C VAL A 609 23.43 22.10 -1.54
N LEU A 610 23.25 20.80 -1.32
CA LEU A 610 22.93 20.26 0.01
C LEU A 610 24.12 19.74 0.82
N LYS A 611 25.31 19.59 0.22
CA LYS A 611 26.49 18.97 0.86
C LYS A 611 26.82 19.50 2.26
N ASP A 612 26.61 20.78 2.50
CA ASP A 612 26.96 21.47 3.75
C ASP A 612 25.74 21.69 4.67
N LEU A 613 24.55 21.22 4.28
CA LEU A 613 23.27 21.48 4.98
C LEU A 613 22.77 20.30 5.81
N GLY A 614 23.42 19.13 5.76
CA GLY A 614 22.96 17.92 6.45
C GLY A 614 21.62 17.38 5.96
N LYS A 615 21.14 17.86 4.80
CA LYS A 615 19.91 17.43 4.14
C LYS A 615 20.24 16.67 2.86
N LYS A 616 19.26 15.95 2.34
CA LYS A 616 19.33 15.30 1.03
C LYS A 616 18.00 15.44 0.33
N VAL A 617 17.98 15.30 -0.98
CA VAL A 617 16.74 15.20 -1.75
C VAL A 617 15.90 14.03 -1.22
N ARG A 618 14.62 14.30 -0.98
CA ARG A 618 13.66 13.31 -0.44
C ARG A 618 12.55 12.97 -1.41
N VAL A 619 12.22 13.90 -2.30
CA VAL A 619 11.09 13.80 -3.23
C VAL A 619 11.54 14.13 -4.64
N PHE A 620 11.05 13.37 -5.61
CA PHE A 620 11.09 13.71 -7.03
C PHE A 620 9.70 14.22 -7.44
N LEU A 621 9.62 15.47 -7.91
CA LEU A 621 8.39 16.08 -8.39
C LEU A 621 8.38 15.96 -9.91
N TRP A 622 7.42 15.21 -10.46
CA TRP A 622 7.32 14.97 -11.90
C TRP A 622 6.98 16.26 -12.65
N THR A 623 7.70 16.51 -13.75
CA THR A 623 7.55 17.68 -14.60
C THR A 623 6.53 17.45 -15.72
N GLY A 624 6.03 18.54 -16.31
CA GLY A 624 5.19 18.48 -17.52
C GLY A 624 3.90 17.68 -17.33
N GLU A 625 3.61 16.76 -18.25
CA GLU A 625 2.43 15.88 -18.19
C GLU A 625 2.42 14.92 -16.98
N CYS A 626 3.50 14.85 -16.20
CA CYS A 626 3.62 13.99 -15.02
C CYS A 626 3.32 12.51 -15.30
N ASN A 627 3.68 12.02 -16.48
CA ASN A 627 3.25 10.72 -17.01
C ASN A 627 4.40 9.68 -17.12
N PRO A 628 5.17 9.37 -16.05
CA PRO A 628 6.28 8.42 -16.14
C PRO A 628 5.82 7.02 -16.54
N ASN A 629 6.74 6.27 -17.13
CA ASN A 629 6.63 4.83 -17.31
C ASN A 629 7.23 4.05 -16.13
N ARG A 630 7.09 2.72 -16.17
CA ARG A 630 7.56 1.80 -15.14
C ARG A 630 9.06 1.95 -14.81
N GLU A 631 9.92 2.14 -15.81
CA GLU A 631 11.37 2.19 -15.60
C GLU A 631 11.81 3.53 -15.00
N GLN A 632 11.23 4.65 -15.46
CA GLN A 632 11.46 5.97 -14.87
C GLN A 632 11.02 5.99 -13.40
N LEU A 633 9.83 5.42 -13.11
CA LEU A 633 9.34 5.30 -11.75
C LEU A 633 10.27 4.42 -10.89
N ARG A 634 10.73 3.28 -11.41
CA ARG A 634 11.69 2.40 -10.71
C ARG A 634 12.95 3.13 -10.28
N GLN A 635 13.52 4.02 -11.11
CA GLN A 635 14.72 4.78 -10.75
C GLN A 635 14.52 5.62 -9.48
N THR A 636 13.34 6.21 -9.28
CA THR A 636 13.04 6.95 -8.03
C THR A 636 13.06 6.04 -6.81
N TYR A 637 12.54 4.81 -6.92
CA TYR A 637 12.56 3.80 -5.85
C TYR A 637 13.99 3.32 -5.56
N GLN A 638 14.81 3.09 -6.59
CA GLN A 638 16.21 2.72 -6.43
C GLN A 638 17.03 3.78 -5.69
N LEU A 639 16.69 5.06 -5.86
CA LEU A 639 17.28 6.18 -5.15
C LEU A 639 16.70 6.37 -3.74
N GLY A 640 15.67 5.60 -3.37
CA GLY A 640 14.97 5.73 -2.08
C GLY A 640 14.20 7.03 -1.95
N LEU A 641 13.69 7.56 -3.07
CA LEU A 641 12.92 8.81 -3.15
C LEU A 641 11.42 8.53 -3.18
N PHE A 642 10.66 9.38 -2.51
CA PHE A 642 9.24 9.50 -2.80
C PHE A 642 9.08 10.23 -4.14
N ASN A 643 7.99 9.97 -4.86
CA ASN A 643 7.71 10.64 -6.13
C ASN A 643 6.26 11.13 -6.13
N VAL A 644 6.05 12.37 -6.55
CA VAL A 644 4.74 13.06 -6.50
C VAL A 644 4.54 13.91 -7.76
N ASN A 645 3.29 14.29 -8.03
CA ASN A 645 2.73 15.04 -9.17
C ASN A 645 1.97 14.12 -10.14
N GLY A 646 1.09 14.74 -10.94
CA GLY A 646 0.03 14.06 -11.69
C GLY A 646 -1.32 14.11 -10.96
N GLY A 647 -2.29 13.38 -11.51
CA GLY A 647 -3.69 13.42 -11.06
C GLY A 647 -4.42 14.70 -11.47
N LEU A 648 -5.72 14.77 -11.20
CA LEU A 648 -6.54 15.92 -11.56
C LEU A 648 -7.64 16.14 -10.52
N THR A 649 -7.38 16.99 -9.53
CA THR A 649 -8.40 17.45 -8.59
C THR A 649 -8.54 18.96 -8.70
N THR A 650 -9.66 19.40 -9.28
CA THR A 650 -9.93 20.80 -9.64
C THR A 650 -11.40 21.18 -9.43
N ILE A 651 -12.17 20.36 -8.71
CA ILE A 651 -13.60 20.60 -8.45
C ILE A 651 -13.84 22.04 -7.94
N THR A 652 -14.81 22.73 -8.51
CA THR A 652 -15.22 24.09 -8.12
C THR A 652 -16.74 24.17 -8.04
N GLN A 653 -17.28 25.31 -7.59
CA GLN A 653 -18.73 25.50 -7.54
C GLN A 653 -19.37 25.54 -8.94
N GLN A 654 -18.60 25.90 -9.98
CA GLN A 654 -19.07 25.91 -11.38
C GLN A 654 -19.04 24.51 -12.00
N GLU A 655 -18.12 23.67 -11.55
CA GLU A 655 -17.93 22.29 -12.03
C GLU A 655 -17.90 21.32 -10.84
N PRO A 656 -19.02 21.17 -10.08
CA PRO A 656 -19.06 20.47 -8.78
C PRO A 656 -19.20 18.94 -8.93
N PHE A 657 -18.54 18.36 -9.93
CA PHE A 657 -18.69 16.96 -10.31
C PHE A 657 -17.51 16.10 -9.86
N LEU A 658 -17.79 14.84 -9.47
CA LEU A 658 -16.79 13.88 -8.99
C LEU A 658 -15.71 13.56 -10.02
N LYS A 659 -15.98 13.71 -11.33
CA LYS A 659 -14.97 13.57 -12.40
C LYS A 659 -13.77 14.52 -12.24
N ASN A 660 -13.96 15.62 -11.50
CA ASN A 660 -12.93 16.61 -11.20
C ASN A 660 -12.19 16.33 -9.87
N ILE A 661 -12.26 15.10 -9.37
CA ILE A 661 -11.54 14.65 -8.17
C ILE A 661 -10.79 13.35 -8.50
N GLY A 662 -9.48 13.48 -8.76
CA GLY A 662 -8.63 12.34 -9.08
C GLY A 662 -8.37 11.41 -7.88
N PRO A 663 -7.79 10.21 -8.08
CA PRO A 663 -7.38 9.30 -7.01
C PRO A 663 -6.07 9.72 -6.34
N SER A 664 -5.54 8.89 -5.44
CA SER A 664 -4.24 9.12 -4.77
C SER A 664 -3.01 8.81 -5.63
N GLY A 665 -3.17 8.07 -6.73
CA GLY A 665 -2.07 7.70 -7.61
C GLY A 665 -2.39 6.50 -8.51
N VAL A 666 -1.37 5.98 -9.21
CA VAL A 666 -1.48 4.82 -10.12
C VAL A 666 -0.28 3.86 -9.96
N ASN A 667 -0.50 2.57 -10.17
CA ASN A 667 0.58 1.57 -10.15
C ASN A 667 1.14 1.30 -11.56
N TYR A 668 2.44 1.03 -11.63
CA TYR A 668 3.14 0.50 -12.80
C TYR A 668 3.93 -0.74 -12.37
N GLY A 669 3.31 -1.91 -12.53
CA GLY A 669 3.81 -3.14 -11.91
C GLY A 669 3.93 -2.95 -10.39
N PRO A 670 5.11 -3.20 -9.78
CA PRO A 670 5.29 -3.09 -8.34
C PRO A 670 5.47 -1.66 -7.81
N TYR A 671 5.68 -0.67 -8.68
CA TYR A 671 5.93 0.72 -8.28
C TYR A 671 4.65 1.55 -8.35
N PHE A 672 4.61 2.62 -7.58
CA PHE A 672 3.44 3.49 -7.48
C PHE A 672 3.84 4.96 -7.64
N GLN A 673 3.13 5.66 -8.52
CA GLN A 673 3.21 7.10 -8.63
C GLN A 673 2.14 7.70 -7.72
N VAL A 674 2.55 8.56 -6.79
CA VAL A 674 1.62 9.31 -5.95
C VAL A 674 1.22 10.59 -6.67
N TYR A 675 -0.06 10.91 -6.72
CA TYR A 675 -0.55 12.15 -7.31
C TYR A 675 -0.52 13.31 -6.31
N ALA A 676 -0.44 14.53 -6.83
CA ALA A 676 -0.70 15.71 -6.02
C ALA A 676 -2.18 15.66 -5.57
N PRO A 677 -2.49 15.92 -4.28
CA PRO A 677 -3.87 15.80 -3.82
C PRO A 677 -4.85 16.76 -4.50
N VAL A 678 -4.38 17.99 -4.74
CA VAL A 678 -5.08 19.10 -5.41
C VAL A 678 -4.11 19.76 -6.38
N GLN A 679 -4.63 20.18 -7.55
CA GLN A 679 -3.84 20.76 -8.63
C GLN A 679 -3.26 22.14 -8.32
N ASN A 680 -2.23 22.52 -9.07
CA ASN A 680 -1.50 23.77 -8.91
C ASN A 680 -2.22 24.99 -9.51
N GLU A 681 -1.64 26.17 -9.31
CA GLU A 681 -2.17 27.44 -9.80
C GLU A 681 -2.30 27.52 -11.31
N ASN A 682 -1.52 26.74 -12.06
CA ASN A 682 -1.51 26.74 -13.51
C ASN A 682 -2.91 26.50 -14.08
N ILE A 683 -3.63 25.52 -13.53
CA ILE A 683 -4.99 25.17 -13.97
C ILE A 683 -6.00 26.27 -13.62
N TYR A 684 -5.88 26.87 -12.42
CA TYR A 684 -6.78 27.93 -11.97
C TYR A 684 -6.53 29.29 -12.63
N THR A 685 -5.43 29.44 -13.38
CA THR A 685 -5.02 30.69 -14.05
C THR A 685 -5.00 30.55 -15.58
N ASN A 686 -5.68 29.53 -16.12
CA ASN A 686 -5.76 29.24 -17.56
C ASN A 686 -4.37 29.09 -18.20
N LEU A 687 -3.53 28.22 -17.63
CA LEU A 687 -2.16 28.01 -18.08
C LEU A 687 -1.31 29.29 -18.01
N TRP A 688 -1.43 30.02 -16.89
CA TRP A 688 -0.77 31.30 -16.65
C TRP A 688 -1.12 32.41 -17.67
N THR A 689 -2.27 32.32 -18.35
CA THR A 689 -2.77 33.40 -19.24
C THR A 689 -3.70 34.38 -18.52
N GLY A 690 -4.05 34.09 -17.28
CA GLY A 690 -4.84 34.94 -16.39
C GLY A 690 -6.29 34.45 -16.24
N PRO A 691 -7.04 34.98 -15.25
CA PRO A 691 -6.61 36.03 -14.31
C PRO A 691 -5.55 35.53 -13.33
N PHE A 692 -4.49 36.31 -13.10
CA PHE A 692 -3.35 35.91 -12.26
C PHE A 692 -3.69 35.75 -10.76
N TRP A 693 -4.88 36.17 -10.33
CA TRP A 693 -5.40 35.90 -8.99
C TRP A 693 -6.23 34.60 -8.90
N GLY A 694 -6.41 33.88 -10.02
CA GLY A 694 -7.35 32.76 -10.16
C GLY A 694 -7.12 31.61 -9.18
N PHE A 695 -5.90 31.45 -8.64
CA PHE A 695 -5.60 30.43 -7.63
C PHE A 695 -6.45 30.56 -6.36
N LEU A 696 -7.05 31.72 -6.07
CA LEU A 696 -8.04 31.85 -4.99
C LEU A 696 -9.18 30.81 -5.07
N ASN A 697 -9.52 30.35 -6.28
CA ASN A 697 -10.59 29.37 -6.49
C ASN A 697 -10.25 27.98 -5.93
N VAL A 698 -8.98 27.68 -5.62
CA VAL A 698 -8.59 26.44 -4.93
C VAL A 698 -9.25 26.29 -3.56
N ILE A 699 -9.64 27.41 -2.92
CA ILE A 699 -10.40 27.39 -1.66
C ILE A 699 -11.74 26.66 -1.85
N GLN A 700 -12.42 26.86 -2.98
CA GLN A 700 -13.66 26.14 -3.29
C GLN A 700 -13.41 24.65 -3.42
N THR A 701 -12.30 24.26 -4.05
CA THR A 701 -11.86 22.86 -4.16
C THR A 701 -11.65 22.26 -2.78
N PHE A 702 -11.00 22.98 -1.86
CA PHE A 702 -10.82 22.51 -0.48
C PHE A 702 -12.15 22.34 0.25
N GLU A 703 -13.12 23.25 0.06
CA GLU A 703 -14.43 23.17 0.72
C GLU A 703 -15.28 22.00 0.20
N LEU A 704 -15.32 21.80 -1.12
CA LEU A 704 -16.09 20.74 -1.78
C LEU A 704 -15.49 19.35 -1.57
N THR A 705 -14.20 19.26 -1.24
CA THR A 705 -13.54 18.00 -0.87
C THR A 705 -13.52 17.76 0.64
N GLU A 706 -14.13 18.63 1.45
CA GLU A 706 -14.38 18.42 2.88
C GLU A 706 -15.82 17.98 3.16
N ASN A 707 -16.79 18.53 2.42
CA ASN A 707 -18.22 18.29 2.65
C ASN A 707 -18.92 17.87 1.34
N PRO A 708 -19.89 16.93 1.40
CA PRO A 708 -20.37 16.23 2.60
C PRO A 708 -19.43 15.11 3.09
N ARG A 709 -18.41 14.78 2.29
CA ARG A 709 -17.42 13.74 2.57
C ARG A 709 -16.04 14.35 2.47
N ARG A 710 -15.15 14.02 3.42
CA ARG A 710 -13.74 14.42 3.35
C ARG A 710 -13.02 13.49 2.36
N LEU A 711 -12.81 13.97 1.14
CA LEU A 711 -12.25 13.20 0.03
C LEU A 711 -10.75 13.46 -0.18
N LYS A 712 -10.26 14.65 0.18
CA LYS A 712 -8.87 15.07 -0.04
C LYS A 712 -8.27 15.80 1.15
N PRO A 713 -6.94 15.75 1.35
CA PRO A 713 -6.25 16.70 2.21
C PRO A 713 -6.28 18.12 1.60
N ILE A 714 -5.79 19.12 2.34
CA ILE A 714 -5.48 20.45 1.79
C ILE A 714 -4.07 20.38 1.20
N SER A 715 -3.93 20.73 -0.08
CA SER A 715 -2.65 20.74 -0.80
C SER A 715 -2.45 22.09 -1.47
N ILE A 716 -1.53 22.90 -0.94
CA ILE A 716 -1.11 24.16 -1.55
C ILE A 716 0.04 23.85 -2.50
N TYR A 717 -0.30 23.60 -3.76
CA TYR A 717 0.62 23.25 -4.84
C TYR A 717 0.76 24.45 -5.78
N TYR A 718 1.98 24.90 -6.05
CA TYR A 718 2.25 26.03 -6.95
C TYR A 718 3.70 26.02 -7.47
N HIS A 719 4.06 27.00 -8.31
CA HIS A 719 5.40 27.19 -8.88
C HIS A 719 6.00 28.55 -8.47
N PHE A 720 7.29 28.77 -8.72
CA PHE A 720 7.93 30.05 -8.37
C PHE A 720 7.36 31.25 -9.13
N TYR A 721 6.83 31.07 -10.34
CA TYR A 721 6.18 32.17 -11.08
C TYR A 721 4.95 32.74 -10.38
N SER A 722 4.36 32.06 -9.38
CA SER A 722 3.36 32.67 -8.48
C SER A 722 3.87 33.94 -7.79
N GLY A 723 5.19 34.10 -7.62
CA GLY A 723 5.83 35.30 -7.09
C GLY A 723 6.03 36.44 -8.10
N GLN A 724 5.75 36.22 -9.39
CA GLN A 724 6.08 37.17 -10.46
C GLN A 724 5.19 38.41 -10.43
N LYS A 725 3.90 38.22 -10.14
CA LYS A 725 2.89 39.26 -10.16
C LYS A 725 2.35 39.49 -8.77
N LEU A 726 2.07 40.75 -8.43
CA LEU A 726 1.52 41.09 -7.12
C LEU A 726 0.14 40.44 -6.89
N ALA A 727 -0.66 40.30 -7.96
CA ALA A 727 -1.98 39.65 -7.91
C ALA A 727 -1.88 38.16 -7.54
N SER A 728 -0.97 37.40 -8.15
CA SER A 728 -0.77 35.98 -7.86
C SER A 728 -0.16 35.76 -6.48
N LEU A 729 0.81 36.59 -6.09
CA LEU A 729 1.41 36.53 -4.76
C LEU A 729 0.39 36.79 -3.65
N ASN A 730 -0.50 37.77 -3.84
CA ASN A 730 -1.56 38.06 -2.88
C ASN A 730 -2.64 36.97 -2.84
N ALA A 731 -2.97 36.37 -3.99
CA ALA A 731 -3.85 35.19 -4.04
C ALA A 731 -3.25 34.04 -3.22
N LEU A 732 -1.97 33.74 -3.43
CA LEU A 732 -1.25 32.70 -2.70
C LEU A 732 -1.27 32.94 -1.18
N LYS A 733 -0.93 34.16 -0.72
CA LYS A 733 -0.99 34.53 0.71
C LYS A 733 -2.36 34.25 1.32
N ARG A 734 -3.45 34.62 0.62
CA ARG A 734 -4.82 34.36 1.08
C ARG A 734 -5.15 32.87 1.16
N VAL A 735 -4.63 32.05 0.25
CA VAL A 735 -4.79 30.59 0.30
C VAL A 735 -4.10 30.01 1.54
N TYR A 736 -2.87 30.43 1.85
CA TYR A 736 -2.18 30.02 3.08
C TYR A 736 -2.93 30.47 4.34
N GLU A 737 -3.38 31.72 4.38
CA GLU A 737 -4.12 32.27 5.51
C GLU A 737 -5.44 31.52 5.74
N TRP A 738 -6.18 31.19 4.67
CA TRP A 738 -7.38 30.38 4.77
C TRP A 738 -7.10 28.97 5.29
N ALA A 739 -6.05 28.31 4.76
CA ALA A 739 -5.72 26.94 5.17
C ALA A 739 -5.33 26.87 6.65
N LEU A 740 -4.51 27.81 7.11
CA LEU A 740 -4.08 27.91 8.51
C LEU A 740 -5.19 28.38 9.46
N SER A 741 -6.31 28.89 8.93
CA SER A 741 -7.50 29.22 9.73
C SER A 741 -8.34 27.97 10.08
N LYS A 742 -8.01 26.79 9.54
CA LYS A 742 -8.75 25.54 9.78
C LYS A 742 -8.02 24.67 10.80
N GLU A 743 -8.72 23.66 11.33
CA GLU A 743 -8.09 22.59 12.11
C GLU A 743 -7.27 21.68 11.18
N VAL A 744 -5.97 21.99 11.04
CA VAL A 744 -5.06 21.31 10.12
C VAL A 744 -3.92 20.60 10.84
N SER A 745 -3.41 19.56 10.18
CA SER A 745 -2.21 18.82 10.60
C SER A 745 -1.16 18.90 9.48
N PRO A 746 -0.23 19.87 9.54
CA PRO A 746 0.78 20.05 8.50
C PRO A 746 1.79 18.90 8.47
N MET A 747 2.21 18.48 7.28
CA MET A 747 3.28 17.50 7.08
C MET A 747 4.03 17.74 5.77
N PHE A 748 5.26 17.24 5.66
CA PHE A 748 5.99 17.26 4.40
C PHE A 748 5.31 16.37 3.35
N LEU A 749 5.54 16.66 2.07
CA LEU A 749 4.97 15.87 0.98
C LEU A 749 5.51 14.44 0.98
N SER A 750 6.76 14.20 1.40
CA SER A 750 7.29 12.85 1.58
C SER A 750 6.55 12.06 2.67
N GLU A 751 6.09 12.73 3.72
CA GLU A 751 5.30 12.10 4.79
C GLU A 751 3.93 11.69 4.25
N TYR A 752 3.28 12.55 3.48
CA TYR A 752 2.02 12.23 2.80
C TYR A 752 2.19 11.09 1.78
N SER A 753 3.22 11.14 0.94
CA SER A 753 3.52 10.08 -0.05
C SER A 753 3.74 8.73 0.65
N ARG A 754 4.45 8.72 1.79
CA ARG A 754 4.56 7.53 2.64
C ARG A 754 3.20 7.03 3.14
N TRP A 755 2.28 7.91 3.54
CA TRP A 755 0.93 7.51 3.97
C TRP A 755 0.13 6.88 2.84
N VAL A 756 0.24 7.40 1.62
CA VAL A 756 -0.41 6.82 0.43
C VAL A 756 0.11 5.40 0.19
N LEU A 757 1.43 5.19 0.26
CA LEU A 757 2.00 3.85 0.14
C LEU A 757 1.57 2.94 1.30
N ASP A 758 1.48 3.47 2.51
CA ASP A 758 1.07 2.72 3.70
C ASP A 758 -0.42 2.33 3.67
N PHE A 759 -1.29 3.19 3.13
CA PHE A 759 -2.71 2.89 2.84
C PHE A 759 -2.85 1.64 1.97
N ARG A 760 -2.03 1.51 0.93
CA ARG A 760 -2.09 0.40 -0.01
C ARG A 760 -1.67 -0.92 0.63
N GLN A 761 -0.62 -0.89 1.45
CA GLN A 761 -0.03 -2.09 2.08
C GLN A 761 -0.61 -2.42 3.46
N THR A 762 -1.54 -1.62 4.01
CA THR A 762 -2.13 -1.89 5.33
C THR A 762 -2.90 -3.22 5.33
N ALA A 763 -2.47 -4.17 6.15
CA ALA A 763 -3.16 -5.43 6.38
C ALA A 763 -4.24 -5.25 7.44
N ILE A 764 -5.45 -5.72 7.16
CA ILE A 764 -6.56 -5.75 8.12
C ILE A 764 -7.04 -7.19 8.22
N MET A 765 -7.11 -7.71 9.44
CA MET A 765 -7.52 -9.09 9.72
C MET A 765 -8.59 -9.07 10.81
N ARG A 766 -9.53 -10.02 10.74
CA ARG A 766 -10.37 -10.33 11.90
C ARG A 766 -9.48 -11.01 12.94
N TRP A 767 -9.56 -10.57 14.19
CA TRP A 767 -8.71 -11.07 15.25
C TRP A 767 -9.49 -11.18 16.55
N GLU A 768 -9.70 -12.41 17.03
CA GLU A 768 -10.45 -12.68 18.26
C GLU A 768 -11.81 -11.96 18.29
N GLU A 769 -12.03 -11.05 19.24
CA GLU A 769 -13.25 -10.25 19.39
C GLU A 769 -13.28 -8.96 18.55
N GLY A 770 -12.22 -8.66 17.79
CA GLY A 770 -12.09 -7.42 17.04
C GLY A 770 -11.24 -7.55 15.77
N PHE A 771 -10.30 -6.62 15.60
CA PHE A 771 -9.46 -6.54 14.41
C PHE A 771 -7.99 -6.38 14.78
N ARG A 772 -7.12 -6.95 13.94
CA ARG A 772 -5.69 -6.65 13.95
C ARG A 772 -5.32 -5.90 12.68
N VAL A 773 -4.63 -4.78 12.82
CA VAL A 773 -4.20 -3.93 11.71
C VAL A 773 -2.68 -3.82 11.74
N LYS A 774 -2.00 -4.17 10.64
CA LYS A 774 -0.54 -4.12 10.52
C LYS A 774 -0.12 -3.27 9.32
N ASN A 775 0.82 -2.36 9.53
CA ASN A 775 1.37 -1.48 8.50
C ASN A 775 2.77 -0.94 8.89
N ALA A 776 3.36 -0.04 8.11
CA ALA A 776 4.69 0.51 8.40
C ALA A 776 4.71 1.52 9.56
N GLY A 777 3.54 1.95 10.05
CA GLY A 777 3.35 2.98 11.07
C GLY A 777 3.30 4.42 10.52
N GLY A 778 3.22 4.55 9.19
CA GLY A 778 3.04 5.84 8.51
C GLY A 778 1.59 6.30 8.62
N LEU A 779 0.66 5.51 8.09
CA LEU A 779 -0.77 5.76 8.17
C LEU A 779 -1.27 5.52 9.60
N ARG A 780 -1.86 6.56 10.20
CA ARG A 780 -2.22 6.60 11.62
C ARG A 780 -3.68 6.96 11.89
N THR A 781 -4.53 6.90 10.88
CA THR A 781 -5.96 7.14 11.05
C THR A 781 -6.77 6.12 10.26
N LEU A 782 -7.76 5.55 10.94
CA LEU A 782 -8.76 4.66 10.35
C LEU A 782 -10.14 5.28 10.56
N ARG A 783 -11.04 5.09 9.62
CA ARG A 783 -12.47 5.31 9.79
C ARG A 783 -13.17 4.01 10.16
N TYR A 784 -14.13 4.10 11.07
CA TYR A 784 -14.96 2.97 11.51
C TYR A 784 -16.42 3.40 11.68
N PRO A 785 -17.40 2.49 11.52
CA PRO A 785 -18.81 2.86 11.61
C PRO A 785 -19.21 3.41 12.99
N LYS A 786 -20.02 4.47 13.01
CA LYS A 786 -20.45 5.13 14.27
C LYS A 786 -21.18 4.18 15.22
N GLU A 787 -21.93 3.24 14.67
CA GLU A 787 -22.72 2.25 15.41
C GLU A 787 -21.87 1.31 16.28
N TRP A 788 -20.55 1.25 16.07
CA TRP A 788 -19.64 0.46 16.90
C TRP A 788 -19.30 1.13 18.23
N GLY A 789 -19.67 2.40 18.42
CA GLY A 789 -19.39 3.16 19.64
C GLY A 789 -17.95 3.68 19.71
N TYR A 790 -17.25 3.35 20.78
CA TYR A 790 -15.94 3.89 21.14
C TYR A 790 -14.85 2.82 21.14
N PRO A 791 -13.59 3.18 20.88
CA PRO A 791 -12.50 2.24 21.04
C PRO A 791 -12.31 1.82 22.50
N ASP A 792 -12.18 0.52 22.73
CA ASP A 792 -11.81 -0.04 24.03
C ASP A 792 -10.29 -0.02 24.17
N ALA A 793 -9.76 1.00 24.85
CA ALA A 793 -8.32 1.17 25.06
C ALA A 793 -7.74 0.21 26.12
N GLU A 794 -8.58 -0.48 26.90
CA GLU A 794 -8.11 -1.44 27.90
C GLU A 794 -7.82 -2.80 27.28
N LYS A 795 -8.68 -3.24 26.36
CA LYS A 795 -8.50 -4.48 25.59
C LYS A 795 -7.71 -4.27 24.29
N GLY A 796 -7.80 -3.09 23.71
CA GLY A 796 -7.07 -2.72 22.50
C GLY A 796 -5.60 -2.38 22.72
N LYS A 797 -4.88 -2.17 21.62
CA LYS A 797 -3.47 -1.75 21.58
C LYS A 797 -3.25 -0.73 20.47
N GLY A 798 -2.54 0.34 20.81
CA GLY A 798 -2.06 1.35 19.88
C GLY A 798 -3.08 2.40 19.44
N VAL A 799 -4.24 2.45 20.10
CA VAL A 799 -5.24 3.52 19.94
C VAL A 799 -4.93 4.67 20.91
N VAL A 800 -4.81 5.88 20.37
CA VAL A 800 -4.52 7.11 21.13
C VAL A 800 -5.79 7.92 21.41
N GLY A 801 -6.78 7.82 20.53
CA GLY A 801 -8.02 8.56 20.65
C GLY A 801 -8.91 8.40 19.43
N TYR A 802 -9.93 9.24 19.34
CA TYR A 802 -10.92 9.20 18.26
C TYR A 802 -11.55 10.58 18.05
N ARG A 803 -12.22 10.76 16.91
CA ARG A 803 -13.07 11.92 16.63
C ARG A 803 -14.32 11.48 15.90
N GLU A 804 -15.45 12.06 16.28
CA GLU A 804 -16.70 11.81 15.58
C GLU A 804 -16.69 12.46 14.19
N GLY A 805 -17.03 11.69 13.15
CA GLY A 805 -17.15 12.20 11.79
C GLY A 805 -18.57 12.67 11.45
N LYS A 806 -18.81 13.06 10.20
CA LYS A 806 -20.11 13.59 9.73
C LYS A 806 -20.86 12.64 8.79
N ASP A 807 -20.15 11.67 8.23
CA ASP A 807 -20.53 10.81 7.10
C ASP A 807 -20.89 9.37 7.55
N GLY A 808 -21.35 9.20 8.78
CA GLY A 808 -21.66 7.88 9.35
C GLY A 808 -20.44 7.12 9.89
N TYR A 809 -19.23 7.67 9.74
CA TYR A 809 -17.99 7.10 10.26
C TYR A 809 -17.39 7.98 11.38
N ASN A 810 -16.68 7.35 12.30
CA ASN A 810 -15.78 7.98 13.27
C ASN A 810 -14.34 7.78 12.82
N TYR A 811 -13.45 8.69 13.21
CA TYR A 811 -12.01 8.61 12.98
C TYR A 811 -11.32 8.06 14.23
N LEU A 812 -10.45 7.09 14.06
CA LEU A 812 -9.65 6.45 15.10
C LEU A 812 -8.19 6.83 14.93
N PHE A 813 -7.53 7.29 15.99
CA PHE A 813 -6.14 7.75 15.95
C PHE A 813 -5.20 6.70 16.52
N LEU A 814 -4.10 6.46 15.81
CA LEU A 814 -3.14 5.41 16.11
C LEU A 814 -1.77 5.96 16.51
N ASP A 815 -1.05 5.21 17.35
CA ASP A 815 0.23 5.62 17.92
C ASP A 815 1.43 5.54 16.96
N GLY A 816 1.26 4.94 15.78
CA GLY A 816 2.34 4.72 14.81
C GLY A 816 3.21 3.49 15.06
N SER A 817 2.81 2.61 16.00
CA SER A 817 3.50 1.35 16.29
C SER A 817 3.49 0.37 15.11
N GLY A 818 2.49 0.44 14.22
CA GLY A 818 2.36 -0.40 13.04
C GLY A 818 1.78 -1.79 13.29
N ASP A 819 1.37 -2.11 14.52
CA ASP A 819 0.66 -3.34 14.88
C ASP A 819 -0.38 -3.04 15.97
N TYR A 820 -1.63 -2.92 15.53
CA TYR A 820 -2.74 -2.42 16.32
C TYR A 820 -3.77 -3.53 16.56
N TYR A 821 -4.29 -3.59 17.78
CA TYR A 821 -5.40 -4.46 18.15
C TYR A 821 -6.59 -3.58 18.51
N LEU A 822 -7.66 -3.73 17.74
CA LEU A 822 -8.79 -2.81 17.77
C LEU A 822 -10.03 -3.55 18.25
N VAL A 823 -10.52 -3.12 19.40
CA VAL A 823 -11.76 -3.58 20.02
C VAL A 823 -12.64 -2.36 20.28
N PHE A 824 -13.95 -2.53 20.16
CA PHE A 824 -14.92 -1.45 20.31
C PHE A 824 -15.93 -1.80 21.40
N SER A 825 -16.43 -0.78 22.09
CA SER A 825 -17.41 -0.90 23.16
C SER A 825 -18.39 0.27 23.16
N SER A 826 -19.49 0.15 23.91
CA SER A 826 -20.42 1.26 24.15
C SER A 826 -19.93 2.24 25.20
N GLN A 827 -18.87 1.92 25.95
CA GLN A 827 -18.34 2.76 27.03
C GLN A 827 -17.26 3.70 26.50
N LYS A 828 -17.30 4.96 26.95
CA LYS A 828 -16.24 5.93 26.62
C LYS A 828 -14.91 5.52 27.27
N PRO A 829 -13.78 5.71 26.58
CA PRO A 829 -12.46 5.46 27.16
C PRO A 829 -12.16 6.46 28.29
N LYS A 830 -11.41 6.02 29.31
CA LYS A 830 -10.97 6.89 30.42
C LYS A 830 -10.03 8.02 29.96
N PHE A 831 -9.37 7.85 28.82
CA PHE A 831 -8.50 8.84 28.19
C PHE A 831 -8.61 8.72 26.67
N ALA A 832 -8.84 9.84 25.97
CA ALA A 832 -8.81 9.91 24.52
C ALA A 832 -8.29 11.26 24.02
N LEU A 833 -7.41 11.19 23.02
CA LEU A 833 -7.10 12.34 22.17
C LEU A 833 -8.26 12.62 21.21
N LEU A 834 -8.88 13.79 21.30
CA LEU A 834 -9.97 14.20 20.42
C LEU A 834 -9.48 15.01 19.21
N TYR A 835 -8.41 15.79 19.41
CA TYR A 835 -7.79 16.58 18.36
C TYR A 835 -6.34 16.92 18.71
N SER A 836 -5.47 16.94 17.70
CA SER A 836 -4.16 17.58 17.76
C SER A 836 -3.70 17.98 16.35
N ASN A 837 -3.09 19.16 16.22
CA ASN A 837 -2.34 19.56 15.01
C ASN A 837 -0.89 19.01 15.01
N GLY A 838 -0.52 18.26 16.04
CA GLY A 838 0.76 17.56 16.16
C GLY A 838 0.64 16.06 15.92
N TYR A 839 1.74 15.43 15.54
CA TYR A 839 1.86 13.99 15.40
C TYR A 839 2.22 13.31 16.73
N VAL A 840 1.81 12.05 16.87
CA VAL A 840 2.15 11.21 18.03
C VAL A 840 3.58 10.71 17.92
N GLU A 841 4.46 11.08 18.85
CA GLU A 841 5.82 10.55 18.91
C GLU A 841 5.85 9.19 19.60
N SER A 842 5.13 9.10 20.73
CA SER A 842 5.03 7.89 21.52
C SER A 842 3.74 7.92 22.32
N PHE A 843 3.12 6.74 22.47
CA PHE A 843 2.01 6.52 23.36
C PHE A 843 2.24 5.24 24.14
N GLU A 844 2.05 5.28 25.45
CA GLU A 844 2.24 4.13 26.33
C GLU A 844 1.17 4.12 27.43
N ARG A 845 0.61 2.94 27.68
CA ARG A 845 -0.27 2.67 28.82
C ARG A 845 0.42 1.69 29.77
N LYS A 846 0.63 2.10 31.02
CA LYS A 846 1.13 1.23 32.11
C LYS A 846 0.11 1.19 33.23
N GLY A 847 -0.68 0.11 33.27
CA GLY A 847 -1.78 -0.01 34.23
C GLY A 847 -2.76 1.15 34.07
N LYS A 848 -2.80 2.05 35.06
CA LYS A 848 -3.70 3.21 35.13
C LYS A 848 -3.08 4.52 34.64
N GLU A 849 -1.82 4.48 34.19
CA GLU A 849 -1.09 5.64 33.71
C GLU A 849 -1.00 5.63 32.18
N TYR A 850 -1.35 6.75 31.56
CA TYR A 850 -1.15 7.02 30.13
C TYR A 850 -0.04 8.05 29.97
N ARG A 851 0.86 7.80 29.02
CA ARG A 851 1.89 8.74 28.59
C ARG A 851 1.77 8.98 27.10
N LEU A 852 1.60 10.21 26.70
CA LEU A 852 1.49 10.64 25.30
C LEU A 852 2.48 11.77 25.05
N ARG A 853 3.32 11.61 24.03
CA ARG A 853 4.19 12.69 23.53
C ARG A 853 3.74 13.14 22.16
N LEU A 854 3.59 14.44 22.00
CA LEU A 854 3.16 15.09 20.76
C LEU A 854 4.20 16.10 20.33
N SER A 855 4.39 16.19 19.01
CA SER A 855 5.21 17.20 18.35
C SER A 855 4.46 17.82 17.18
N SER A 856 4.64 19.12 16.95
CA SER A 856 4.00 19.83 15.85
C SER A 856 4.97 20.81 15.17
N TYR A 857 4.71 21.07 13.89
CA TYR A 857 5.37 22.12 13.12
C TYR A 857 4.83 23.51 13.49
N LEU A 858 3.56 23.59 13.91
CA LEU A 858 2.89 24.80 14.37
C LEU A 858 2.90 24.88 15.90
N PRO A 859 2.52 26.04 16.50
CA PRO A 859 2.11 26.07 17.89
C PRO A 859 1.09 24.95 18.16
N LEU A 860 1.44 24.07 19.07
CA LEU A 860 0.70 22.83 19.32
C LEU A 860 -0.67 23.16 19.91
N GLU A 861 -1.71 22.57 19.35
CA GLU A 861 -3.07 22.57 19.89
C GLU A 861 -3.47 21.13 20.20
N VAL A 862 -4.02 20.89 21.39
CA VAL A 862 -4.45 19.56 21.84
C VAL A 862 -5.81 19.67 22.51
N ARG A 863 -6.72 18.75 22.18
CA ARG A 863 -7.98 18.53 22.90
C ARG A 863 -8.05 17.08 23.35
N LEU A 864 -8.23 16.86 24.64
CA LEU A 864 -8.37 15.54 25.28
C LEU A 864 -9.76 15.43 25.92
N GLU A 865 -10.32 14.22 25.97
CA GLU A 865 -11.41 13.87 26.88
C GLU A 865 -10.91 12.79 27.84
N THR A 866 -11.09 13.01 29.14
CA THR A 866 -10.56 12.08 30.15
C THR A 866 -11.29 12.15 31.49
N SER A 867 -11.45 11.01 32.16
CA SER A 867 -11.87 10.94 33.57
C SER A 867 -10.67 10.97 34.55
N CYS A 868 -9.45 11.11 34.04
CA CYS A 868 -8.21 10.95 34.78
C CYS A 868 -7.60 12.32 35.13
N LYS A 869 -6.74 12.37 36.15
CA LYS A 869 -5.95 13.58 36.44
C LYS A 869 -4.85 13.71 35.39
N VAL A 870 -4.84 14.81 34.64
CA VAL A 870 -3.88 15.04 33.54
C VAL A 870 -2.83 16.06 33.94
N PHE A 871 -1.60 15.82 33.49
CA PHE A 871 -0.49 16.75 33.55
C PHE A 871 0.02 16.97 32.13
N ILE A 872 0.07 18.21 31.67
CA ILE A 872 0.65 18.59 30.39
C ILE A 872 1.86 19.45 30.68
N ASN A 873 3.06 18.98 30.30
CA ASN A 873 4.33 19.64 30.59
C ASN A 873 4.47 19.99 32.10
N GLY A 874 4.02 19.09 32.98
CA GLY A 874 4.06 19.26 34.44
C GLY A 874 2.91 20.07 35.04
N LYS A 875 2.12 20.79 34.24
CA LYS A 875 0.94 21.54 34.72
C LYS A 875 -0.27 20.63 34.85
N ALA A 876 -0.93 20.65 36.01
CA ALA A 876 -2.12 19.83 36.28
C ALA A 876 -3.39 20.42 35.66
N TYR A 877 -4.25 19.53 35.17
CA TYR A 877 -5.58 19.81 34.63
C TYR A 877 -6.61 18.87 35.27
N ASN A 878 -7.83 19.38 35.46
CA ASN A 878 -8.92 18.59 36.02
C ASN A 878 -9.49 17.61 34.97
N PRO A 879 -10.10 16.49 35.39
CA PRO A 879 -10.85 15.61 34.51
C PRO A 879 -11.94 16.36 33.72
N GLY A 880 -12.27 15.85 32.53
CA GLY A 880 -13.22 16.42 31.58
C GLY A 880 -12.58 16.63 30.22
N VAL A 881 -13.01 17.70 29.53
CA VAL A 881 -12.38 18.15 28.29
C VAL A 881 -11.22 19.08 28.64
N VAL A 882 -10.02 18.71 28.23
CA VAL A 882 -8.79 19.48 28.46
C VAL A 882 -8.31 20.04 27.13
N GLU A 883 -8.12 21.36 27.08
CA GLU A 883 -7.51 22.04 25.94
C GLU A 883 -6.14 22.61 26.33
N PHE A 884 -5.17 22.44 25.43
CA PHE A 884 -3.83 22.99 25.56
C PHE A 884 -3.43 23.67 24.25
N LYS A 885 -2.86 24.87 24.36
CA LYS A 885 -2.29 25.62 23.23
C LYS A 885 -0.94 26.20 23.62
N GLY A 886 0.07 25.99 22.78
CA GLY A 886 1.39 26.62 22.91
C GLY A 886 2.58 25.67 22.81
N GLY A 887 3.76 26.21 22.54
CA GLY A 887 4.98 25.43 22.28
C GLY A 887 4.88 24.57 21.01
N LYS A 888 5.88 23.72 20.76
CA LYS A 888 5.86 22.72 19.67
C LYS A 888 5.75 21.28 20.17
N HIS A 889 5.77 21.08 21.49
CA HIS A 889 5.81 19.77 22.12
C HIS A 889 4.88 19.71 23.35
N ALA A 890 4.31 18.54 23.59
CA ALA A 890 3.61 18.24 24.84
C ALA A 890 3.99 16.84 25.34
N ASP A 891 4.45 16.76 26.59
CA ASP A 891 4.51 15.52 27.37
C ASP A 891 3.25 15.48 28.26
N ILE A 892 2.34 14.57 27.93
CA ILE A 892 1.04 14.41 28.55
C ILE A 892 1.06 13.14 29.39
N LYS A 893 0.83 13.29 30.68
CA LYS A 893 0.67 12.20 31.64
C LYS A 893 -0.76 12.21 32.19
N ALA A 894 -1.51 11.13 32.04
CA ALA A 894 -2.81 10.97 32.67
C ALA A 894 -2.79 9.81 33.68
N VAL A 895 -3.28 10.04 34.90
CA VAL A 895 -3.36 9.02 35.96
C VAL A 895 -4.81 8.84 36.36
N CYS A 896 -5.35 7.66 36.11
CA CYS A 896 -6.74 7.32 36.37
C CYS A 896 -6.88 6.67 37.76
N THR A 897 -7.93 7.03 38.49
CA THR A 897 -8.35 6.30 39.69
C THR A 897 -9.24 5.12 39.31
N ASP A 898 -9.47 4.20 40.26
CA ASP A 898 -10.43 3.11 40.08
C ASP A 898 -11.84 3.61 39.81
#